data_AF-A0A0F5K4K6-F1
#
_entry.id   AF-A0A0F5K4K6-F1
#
_cell.length_a   1.000
_cell.length_b   1.000
_cell.length_c   1.000
_cell.angle_alpha   90.00
_cell.angle_beta   90.00
_cell.angle_gamma   90.00
#
_symmetry.space_group_name_H-M   'P 1'
#
loop_
_entity.id
_entity.type
_entity.pdbx_description
1 polymer ?
#
loop_
_entity_poly.entity_id
_entity_poly.type
_entity_poly.pdbx_seq_one_letter_code
_entity_poly.pdbx_strand_id
1 'polypeptide(L)'
;MPNAFSQSAAGDGAGGTLKVKTSWIGNTFPGRDGWVQNNIASIYVSPDGTVYSNTIWDEGGREVTAYRDGRVVMSGDHTHGSGNAGGIAIAGNSRYLYTGAGIGSPGSGPTLGNFPQKGHFWYGVTRRPLRQLNTGAAFATGRGNRLSAMQNSFALISETTDQSGNVTGLAATESTLFVSDATDNKIIALDAETMAKQREWHVDSPGRIAVDPSDNSVWVITEAGKQWTGSNPPHVRRPRMMALAARQRTAGDGESGGVAPNATSPTPEVLGDPTVLHFTADGKPLPTIPSLADDVEPVDLHVDQQHRLLLADNGPAQQILVYGKGDDGKYEAMAPVGVKGGMLSAPAGQAGPLRFNGLTGVSTDAKGNLYVSMNGRGPDGAATLGSQLQSYAPSGNGWQKQNWQVQGLTFADVAVADPNDQTHVYTQSGRYEMDYDRPSGKEGRFDGITVDRFKYTDDPRLQAKHPFMTAMEVVRLGGKPFLALTDMYSSQLSVYRLGQDGGIIATPATVISRGHANNGAPPGQPAKGSGGKSGGWIWRDANGDGHFSADEYQSDPGNDRAGCAGWWIDEKGDVWAAMGPDGVRRYAYGGLDAHGAPIYQYDHAQNVAVPAPFTRIQRVQYDAVGDTLYVTGYTADKPADPKLWKEAGTVFARYDNWSKGNRKARFTIDLPWSPAAKPLVSTIAMSVAGDYLFTAESVTAKVHVFDLRSGKEVGTMGPGADVGNVSGWVDLTQGISATKRANGEYVVFVEEDARSKVMMYRWHP
;
A
#
# COMPACT_ATOMS: atom_id res chain seq x y z
N MET A 1 11.63 -16.16 -11.95
CA MET A 1 11.61 -17.21 -10.89
C MET A 1 10.18 -17.32 -10.36
N PRO A 2 9.73 -18.41 -9.69
CA PRO A 2 8.48 -18.31 -8.93
C PRO A 2 8.69 -17.26 -7.83
N ASN A 3 7.81 -16.26 -7.78
CA ASN A 3 7.86 -15.20 -6.77
C ASN A 3 7.76 -15.82 -5.38
N ALA A 4 8.51 -15.29 -4.42
CA ALA A 4 8.53 -15.81 -3.04
C ALA A 4 7.14 -15.82 -2.37
N PHE A 5 6.20 -15.04 -2.91
CA PHE A 5 4.85 -14.82 -2.38
C PHE A 5 3.73 -15.45 -3.22
N SER A 6 4.02 -16.02 -4.41
CA SER A 6 2.98 -16.61 -5.27
C SER A 6 2.86 -18.12 -5.08
N GLN A 7 1.65 -18.62 -4.86
CA GLN A 7 1.42 -20.05 -4.70
C GLN A 7 0.23 -20.56 -5.51
N SER A 8 0.36 -21.80 -6.01
CA SER A 8 -0.75 -22.55 -6.61
C SER A 8 -1.56 -23.25 -5.52
N ALA A 9 -2.89 -23.20 -5.60
CA ALA A 9 -3.74 -23.97 -4.70
C ALA A 9 -3.50 -25.49 -4.90
N ALA A 10 -3.05 -26.18 -3.85
CA ALA A 10 -2.94 -27.64 -3.84
C ALA A 10 -3.96 -28.26 -2.87
N GLY A 11 -4.64 -29.32 -3.33
CA GLY A 11 -5.45 -30.25 -2.53
C GLY A 11 -6.94 -29.90 -2.39
N ASP A 12 -7.80 -30.88 -2.67
CA ASP A 12 -9.24 -30.83 -2.46
C ASP A 12 -9.58 -30.92 -0.97
N GLY A 13 -10.45 -30.02 -0.47
CA GLY A 13 -11.09 -30.15 0.84
C GLY A 13 -12.10 -31.31 0.85
N ALA A 14 -12.68 -31.64 2.01
CA ALA A 14 -13.58 -32.79 2.13
C ALA A 14 -14.85 -32.67 1.26
N GLY A 15 -15.23 -31.45 0.86
CA GLY A 15 -16.34 -31.15 -0.05
C GLY A 15 -15.98 -30.98 -1.53
N GLY A 16 -14.69 -31.08 -1.90
CA GLY A 16 -14.22 -30.81 -3.26
C GLY A 16 -14.18 -29.32 -3.62
N THR A 17 -13.73 -29.02 -4.84
CA THR A 17 -13.64 -27.64 -5.36
C THR A 17 -15.01 -27.15 -5.85
N LEU A 18 -15.45 -26.00 -5.35
CA LEU A 18 -16.71 -25.35 -5.74
C LEU A 18 -16.61 -24.77 -7.14
N LYS A 19 -17.72 -24.83 -7.87
CA LYS A 19 -17.86 -24.12 -9.15
C LYS A 19 -18.09 -22.63 -8.89
N VAL A 20 -17.06 -21.83 -9.15
CA VAL A 20 -17.09 -20.37 -8.97
C VAL A 20 -16.65 -19.65 -10.24
N LYS A 21 -17.10 -18.41 -10.44
CA LYS A 21 -16.49 -17.47 -11.38
C LYS A 21 -15.41 -16.69 -10.62
N THR A 22 -14.15 -16.80 -11.06
CA THR A 22 -13.04 -16.01 -10.54
C THR A 22 -12.95 -14.68 -11.28
N SER A 23 -12.76 -13.59 -10.55
CA SER A 23 -12.55 -12.24 -11.06
C SER A 23 -11.68 -11.45 -10.07
N TRP A 24 -11.48 -10.15 -10.32
CA TRP A 24 -10.72 -9.25 -9.47
C TRP A 24 -11.14 -7.79 -9.69
N ILE A 25 -10.79 -6.92 -8.74
CA ILE A 25 -10.84 -5.46 -8.86
C ILE A 25 -9.51 -4.84 -8.40
N GLY A 26 -9.31 -3.55 -8.65
CA GLY A 26 -8.14 -2.82 -8.18
C GLY A 26 -6.94 -2.83 -9.13
N ASN A 27 -6.73 -3.87 -9.94
CA ASN A 27 -5.70 -3.87 -10.98
C ASN A 27 -6.27 -4.00 -12.38
N THR A 28 -5.69 -3.28 -13.35
CA THR A 28 -6.06 -3.40 -14.77
C THR A 28 -5.83 -4.80 -15.33
N PHE A 29 -4.88 -5.55 -14.76
CA PHE A 29 -4.48 -6.86 -15.22
C PHE A 29 -4.79 -7.96 -14.20
N PRO A 30 -4.99 -9.22 -14.65
CA PRO A 30 -5.25 -10.36 -13.77
C PRO A 30 -4.07 -10.74 -12.87
N GLY A 31 -2.85 -10.26 -13.17
CA GLY A 31 -1.62 -10.64 -12.48
C GLY A 31 -0.90 -11.85 -13.07
N ARG A 32 -1.52 -12.61 -14.00
CA ARG A 32 -0.88 -13.74 -14.70
C ARG A 32 0.26 -13.29 -15.60
N ASP A 33 -0.08 -12.48 -16.60
CA ASP A 33 0.87 -12.01 -17.63
C ASP A 33 1.42 -10.61 -17.30
N GLY A 34 0.95 -10.01 -16.20
CA GLY A 34 1.45 -8.78 -15.62
C GLY A 34 0.47 -8.14 -14.65
N TRP A 35 0.96 -7.15 -13.90
CA TRP A 35 0.18 -6.27 -13.03
C TRP A 35 0.80 -4.88 -13.03
N VAL A 36 0.00 -3.87 -12.70
CA VAL A 36 0.53 -2.57 -12.30
C VAL A 36 0.98 -2.68 -10.85
N GLN A 37 2.17 -2.18 -10.56
CA GLN A 37 2.84 -2.26 -9.26
C GLN A 37 2.01 -1.58 -8.15
N ASN A 38 2.21 -1.97 -6.89
CA ASN A 38 1.56 -1.30 -5.74
C ASN A 38 1.97 0.19 -5.61
N ASN A 39 3.13 0.57 -6.18
CA ASN A 39 3.61 1.94 -6.25
C ASN A 39 4.38 2.21 -7.56
N ILE A 40 4.34 3.46 -8.04
CA ILE A 40 5.18 3.98 -9.13
C ILE A 40 5.81 5.28 -8.64
N ALA A 41 7.13 5.27 -8.40
CA ALA A 41 7.84 6.42 -7.84
C ALA A 41 8.37 7.38 -8.91
N SER A 42 8.68 6.88 -10.11
CA SER A 42 9.13 7.70 -11.25
C SER A 42 8.98 6.92 -12.56
N ILE A 43 8.95 7.65 -13.67
CA ILE A 43 8.84 7.10 -15.02
C ILE A 43 9.88 7.71 -15.97
N TYR A 44 10.32 6.90 -16.94
CA TYR A 44 11.04 7.33 -18.13
C TYR A 44 10.25 6.88 -19.36
N VAL A 45 10.09 7.75 -20.35
CA VAL A 45 9.41 7.41 -21.61
C VAL A 45 10.42 7.42 -22.74
N SER A 46 10.55 6.29 -23.43
CA SER A 46 11.37 6.21 -24.64
C SER A 46 10.68 6.88 -25.83
N PRO A 47 11.44 7.31 -26.86
CA PRO A 47 10.90 7.97 -28.05
C PRO A 47 9.74 7.22 -28.73
N ASP A 48 9.71 5.89 -28.62
CA ASP A 48 8.68 5.04 -29.23
C ASP A 48 7.37 4.89 -28.42
N GLY A 49 7.27 5.58 -27.27
CA GLY A 49 6.11 5.56 -26.37
C GLY A 49 6.10 4.43 -25.35
N THR A 50 7.22 3.72 -25.16
CA THR A 50 7.34 2.75 -24.07
C THR A 50 7.66 3.50 -22.76
N VAL A 51 6.85 3.28 -21.73
CA VAL A 51 7.03 3.87 -20.39
C VAL A 51 7.72 2.85 -19.51
N TYR A 52 8.82 3.22 -18.88
CA TYR A 52 9.53 2.42 -17.87
C TYR A 52 9.30 3.05 -16.51
N SER A 53 8.89 2.27 -15.51
CA SER A 53 8.70 2.70 -14.13
C SER A 53 9.80 2.18 -13.22
N ASN A 54 10.02 2.89 -12.12
CA ASN A 54 10.75 2.38 -10.96
C ASN A 54 9.96 2.65 -9.67
N THR A 55 10.12 1.78 -8.69
CA THR A 55 9.66 1.97 -7.31
C THR A 55 10.65 1.29 -6.37
N ILE A 56 10.64 1.66 -5.10
CA ILE A 56 11.52 1.05 -4.10
C ILE A 56 11.09 -0.38 -3.79
N TRP A 57 9.78 -0.60 -3.78
CA TRP A 57 9.16 -1.85 -3.40
C TRP A 57 7.94 -2.11 -4.27
N ASP A 58 7.84 -3.34 -4.75
CA ASP A 58 6.63 -4.00 -5.22
C ASP A 58 6.57 -5.39 -4.60
N GLU A 59 5.44 -5.77 -3.99
CA GLU A 59 5.35 -7.05 -3.26
C GLU A 59 5.54 -8.26 -4.18
N GLY A 60 5.03 -8.15 -5.41
CA GLY A 60 5.24 -9.13 -6.45
C GLY A 60 6.65 -9.09 -7.05
N GLY A 61 7.54 -8.22 -6.57
CA GLY A 61 8.95 -8.14 -6.97
C GLY A 61 9.19 -7.59 -8.38
N ARG A 62 8.33 -6.69 -8.87
CA ARG A 62 8.47 -6.01 -10.16
C ARG A 62 8.69 -4.51 -10.02
N GLU A 63 9.65 -4.08 -9.20
CA GLU A 63 9.96 -2.67 -8.99
C GLU A 63 10.25 -1.90 -10.28
N VAL A 64 10.79 -2.58 -11.29
CA VAL A 64 11.01 -2.02 -12.63
C VAL A 64 10.04 -2.67 -13.61
N THR A 65 9.19 -1.90 -14.29
CA THR A 65 8.21 -2.42 -15.25
C THR A 65 8.13 -1.53 -16.49
N ALA A 66 7.93 -2.13 -17.67
CA ALA A 66 7.69 -1.40 -18.91
C ALA A 66 6.24 -1.56 -19.38
N TYR A 67 5.64 -0.46 -19.80
CA TYR A 67 4.29 -0.34 -20.32
C TYR A 67 4.30 0.24 -21.72
N ARG A 68 3.40 -0.23 -22.58
CA ARG A 68 3.15 0.35 -23.89
C ARG A 68 1.69 0.15 -24.28
N ASP A 69 1.04 1.21 -24.76
CA ASP A 69 -0.34 1.18 -25.23
C ASP A 69 -1.30 0.51 -24.22
N GLY A 70 -1.15 0.87 -22.94
CA GLY A 70 -1.97 0.34 -21.84
C GLY A 70 -1.71 -1.12 -21.47
N ARG A 71 -0.55 -1.68 -21.83
CA ARG A 71 -0.16 -3.08 -21.53
C ARG A 71 1.20 -3.14 -20.86
N VAL A 72 1.38 -4.07 -19.92
CA VAL A 72 2.71 -4.49 -19.48
C VAL A 72 3.40 -5.22 -20.64
N VAL A 73 4.59 -4.77 -21.03
CA VAL A 73 5.36 -5.38 -22.13
C VAL A 73 6.66 -6.03 -21.65
N MET A 74 7.25 -5.55 -20.56
CA MET A 74 8.43 -6.14 -19.92
C MET A 74 8.41 -5.88 -18.42
N SER A 75 9.08 -6.73 -17.65
CA SER A 75 9.36 -6.48 -16.23
C SER A 75 10.83 -6.74 -15.93
N GLY A 76 11.37 -5.98 -14.99
CA GLY A 76 12.65 -6.27 -14.37
C GLY A 76 12.52 -7.48 -13.46
N ASP A 77 13.56 -8.31 -13.47
CA ASP A 77 13.80 -9.32 -12.42
C ASP A 77 14.93 -8.82 -11.51
N HIS A 78 15.13 -9.51 -10.38
CA HIS A 78 16.24 -9.26 -9.43
C HIS A 78 16.27 -7.83 -8.87
N THR A 79 15.11 -7.19 -8.79
CA THR A 79 14.92 -5.87 -8.18
C THR A 79 14.54 -5.95 -6.70
N HIS A 80 14.23 -7.15 -6.22
CA HIS A 80 13.65 -7.40 -4.91
C HIS A 80 14.34 -8.57 -4.20
N GLY A 81 14.51 -8.46 -2.88
CA GLY A 81 14.98 -9.55 -2.02
C GLY A 81 16.49 -9.83 -2.13
N SER A 82 17.00 -10.69 -1.23
CA SER A 82 18.45 -11.02 -1.14
C SER A 82 19.38 -9.82 -0.97
N GLY A 83 18.87 -8.74 -0.35
CA GLY A 83 19.59 -7.48 -0.18
C GLY A 83 19.31 -6.46 -1.27
N ASN A 84 18.66 -6.80 -2.39
CA ASN A 84 18.29 -5.83 -3.42
C ASN A 84 16.97 -5.14 -3.09
N ALA A 85 16.89 -3.86 -3.44
CA ALA A 85 15.68 -3.05 -3.48
C ALA A 85 15.69 -2.19 -4.76
N GLY A 86 14.50 -1.79 -5.22
CA GLY A 86 14.39 -0.82 -6.30
C GLY A 86 14.76 0.60 -5.84
N GLY A 87 14.25 1.61 -6.52
CA GLY A 87 14.57 3.00 -6.19
C GLY A 87 13.53 3.98 -6.69
N ILE A 88 13.81 5.27 -6.49
CA ILE A 88 12.87 6.33 -6.86
C ILE A 88 13.19 7.00 -8.17
N ALA A 89 14.36 6.78 -8.77
CA ALA A 89 14.79 7.46 -10.00
C ALA A 89 14.94 6.49 -11.17
N ILE A 90 14.66 6.97 -12.38
CA ILE A 90 14.80 6.20 -13.62
C ILE A 90 15.12 7.12 -14.80
N ALA A 91 15.97 6.66 -15.71
CA ALA A 91 16.27 7.33 -16.98
C ALA A 91 16.68 6.29 -18.03
N GLY A 92 16.72 6.68 -19.30
CA GLY A 92 17.20 5.80 -20.35
C GLY A 92 17.72 6.56 -21.57
N ASN A 93 18.46 5.84 -22.41
CA ASN A 93 18.88 6.28 -23.73
C ASN A 93 18.56 5.19 -24.76
N SER A 94 19.09 5.29 -25.99
CA SER A 94 18.81 4.30 -27.05
C SER A 94 19.22 2.85 -26.73
N ARG A 95 20.13 2.64 -25.75
CA ARG A 95 20.72 1.33 -25.42
C ARG A 95 20.33 0.81 -24.06
N TYR A 96 20.27 1.68 -23.06
CA TYR A 96 20.22 1.29 -21.66
C TYR A 96 19.08 1.97 -20.91
N LEU A 97 18.54 1.23 -19.95
CA LEU A 97 17.74 1.74 -18.86
C LEU A 97 18.63 1.84 -17.62
N TYR A 98 18.55 2.97 -16.92
CA TYR A 98 19.25 3.27 -15.68
C TYR A 98 18.22 3.43 -14.58
N THR A 99 18.35 2.68 -13.49
CA THR A 99 17.40 2.75 -12.37
C THR A 99 18.16 2.98 -11.07
N GLY A 100 17.69 3.94 -10.26
CA GLY A 100 18.10 4.03 -8.86
C GLY A 100 17.79 2.72 -8.15
N ALA A 101 18.68 2.26 -7.28
CA ALA A 101 18.53 1.01 -6.55
C ALA A 101 19.32 1.02 -5.24
N GLY A 102 18.87 0.20 -4.30
CA GLY A 102 19.58 -0.11 -3.06
C GLY A 102 20.12 -1.54 -3.05
N ILE A 103 21.33 -1.72 -2.51
CA ILE A 103 21.90 -3.04 -2.22
C ILE A 103 22.35 -3.06 -0.76
N GLY A 104 21.73 -3.91 0.05
CA GLY A 104 22.13 -4.26 1.41
C GLY A 104 22.86 -5.60 1.48
N SER A 105 23.34 -5.95 2.68
CA SER A 105 24.04 -7.21 2.91
C SER A 105 23.04 -8.39 2.92
N PRO A 106 23.24 -9.45 2.11
CA PRO A 106 22.35 -10.60 2.11
C PRO A 106 22.41 -11.32 3.46
N GLY A 107 21.25 -11.57 4.07
CA GLY A 107 21.21 -12.24 5.39
C GLY A 107 21.71 -13.69 5.34
N SER A 108 22.57 -14.07 6.31
CA SER A 108 23.01 -15.43 6.65
C SER A 108 23.47 -16.33 5.48
N GLY A 109 24.32 -15.82 4.61
CA GLY A 109 25.17 -16.61 3.70
C GLY A 109 26.61 -16.11 3.78
N PRO A 110 27.63 -16.88 3.35
CA PRO A 110 28.99 -16.36 3.26
C PRO A 110 28.97 -15.07 2.44
N THR A 111 29.75 -14.07 2.86
CA THR A 111 29.98 -12.83 2.12
C THR A 111 30.44 -13.20 0.71
N LEU A 112 29.48 -13.27 -0.21
CA LEU A 112 29.73 -13.33 -1.63
C LEU A 112 30.44 -12.01 -1.93
N GLY A 113 31.77 -12.04 -2.06
CA GLY A 113 32.52 -10.81 -2.37
C GLY A 113 31.83 -10.10 -3.53
N ASN A 114 31.54 -8.80 -3.34
CA ASN A 114 30.69 -7.91 -4.16
C ASN A 114 29.27 -7.57 -3.59
N PHE A 115 29.14 -7.41 -2.27
CA PHE A 115 27.98 -6.84 -1.54
C PHE A 115 28.50 -5.93 -0.40
N PRO A 116 27.70 -5.00 0.16
CA PRO A 116 28.12 -4.19 1.30
C PRO A 116 28.38 -5.03 2.55
N GLN A 117 29.21 -4.49 3.45
CA GLN A 117 29.43 -5.07 4.76
C GLN A 117 28.11 -5.13 5.56
N LYS A 118 28.03 -6.06 6.51
CA LYS A 118 26.85 -6.15 7.38
C LYS A 118 26.66 -4.83 8.14
N GLY A 119 25.46 -4.26 8.04
CA GLY A 119 25.13 -2.96 8.64
C GLY A 119 25.38 -1.77 7.71
N HIS A 120 25.91 -1.99 6.51
CA HIS A 120 26.08 -0.98 5.47
C HIS A 120 25.12 -1.23 4.31
N PHE A 121 24.73 -0.15 3.64
CA PHE A 121 23.77 -0.12 2.54
C PHE A 121 24.33 0.74 1.41
N TRP A 122 24.39 0.17 0.21
CA TRP A 122 24.81 0.84 -1.01
C TRP A 122 23.60 1.42 -1.73
N TYR A 123 23.73 2.66 -2.19
CA TYR A 123 22.76 3.33 -3.06
C TYR A 123 23.45 3.74 -4.35
N GLY A 124 22.75 3.57 -5.46
CA GLY A 124 23.35 3.81 -6.76
C GLY A 124 22.47 3.43 -7.92
N VAL A 125 23.10 3.18 -9.07
CA VAL A 125 22.39 2.99 -10.34
C VAL A 125 22.62 1.58 -10.87
N THR A 126 21.54 0.83 -11.11
CA THR A 126 21.62 -0.38 -11.95
C THR A 126 21.43 0.00 -13.42
N ARG A 127 22.22 -0.63 -14.29
CA ARG A 127 22.10 -0.49 -15.75
C ARG A 127 21.58 -1.78 -16.36
N ARG A 128 20.57 -1.70 -17.22
CA ARG A 128 19.95 -2.82 -17.93
C ARG A 128 19.90 -2.51 -19.44
N PRO A 129 20.00 -3.49 -20.35
CA PRO A 129 19.67 -3.26 -21.75
C PRO A 129 18.20 -2.81 -21.85
N LEU A 130 17.93 -1.74 -22.61
CA LEU A 130 16.60 -1.13 -22.70
C LEU A 130 15.51 -2.13 -23.12
N ARG A 131 15.88 -3.09 -23.97
CA ARG A 131 14.98 -4.13 -24.52
C ARG A 131 15.03 -5.46 -23.77
N GLN A 132 15.77 -5.56 -22.67
CA GLN A 132 15.91 -6.78 -21.88
C GLN A 132 16.07 -6.44 -20.39
N LEU A 133 14.96 -6.15 -19.74
CA LEU A 133 14.95 -5.65 -18.37
C LEU A 133 15.28 -6.72 -17.32
N ASN A 134 15.27 -8.02 -17.62
CA ASN A 134 15.56 -9.06 -16.62
C ASN A 134 17.05 -9.37 -16.42
N THR A 135 17.93 -8.67 -17.16
CA THR A 135 19.39 -8.83 -17.10
C THR A 135 20.09 -7.49 -16.90
N GLY A 136 21.22 -7.49 -16.21
CA GLY A 136 22.08 -6.33 -16.06
C GLY A 136 23.01 -6.16 -17.26
N ALA A 137 23.31 -4.91 -17.61
CA ALA A 137 24.32 -4.55 -18.59
C ALA A 137 25.64 -4.24 -17.86
N ALA A 138 26.49 -5.25 -17.68
CA ALA A 138 27.73 -5.13 -16.92
C ALA A 138 28.70 -4.09 -17.49
N PHE A 139 29.55 -3.53 -16.64
CA PHE A 139 30.64 -2.62 -17.00
C PHE A 139 31.85 -2.84 -16.08
N ALA A 140 33.02 -2.34 -16.50
CA ALA A 140 34.31 -2.68 -15.88
C ALA A 140 34.39 -2.36 -14.38
N THR A 141 33.81 -1.25 -13.95
CA THR A 141 33.77 -0.81 -12.55
C THR A 141 32.53 -1.29 -11.79
N GLY A 142 31.65 -2.02 -12.45
CA GLY A 142 30.36 -2.43 -11.92
C GLY A 142 30.47 -3.45 -10.79
N ARG A 143 29.59 -3.31 -9.81
CA ARG A 143 29.57 -4.09 -8.56
C ARG A 143 28.23 -4.79 -8.36
N GLY A 144 28.07 -5.46 -7.23
CA GLY A 144 26.83 -6.12 -6.82
C GLY A 144 26.55 -7.45 -7.50
N ASN A 145 25.58 -8.19 -6.94
CA ASN A 145 24.77 -9.14 -7.70
C ASN A 145 25.53 -10.31 -8.36
N ARG A 146 26.69 -10.68 -7.80
CA ARG A 146 27.69 -11.62 -8.38
C ARG A 146 27.15 -13.00 -8.78
N LEU A 147 26.02 -13.44 -8.24
CA LEU A 147 25.39 -14.74 -8.54
C LEU A 147 24.00 -14.59 -9.18
N SER A 148 23.78 -13.50 -9.90
CA SER A 148 22.50 -13.24 -10.56
C SER A 148 22.73 -12.71 -11.98
N ALA A 149 21.64 -12.63 -12.75
CA ALA A 149 21.65 -12.00 -14.07
C ALA A 149 22.02 -10.50 -14.03
N MET A 150 22.11 -9.90 -12.83
CA MET A 150 22.48 -8.49 -12.61
C MET A 150 23.96 -8.29 -12.24
N GLN A 151 24.81 -9.32 -12.38
CA GLN A 151 26.22 -9.25 -11.99
C GLN A 151 26.94 -8.04 -12.60
N ASN A 152 27.67 -7.30 -11.74
CA ASN A 152 28.53 -6.17 -12.12
C ASN A 152 27.83 -5.08 -12.95
N SER A 153 26.54 -4.85 -12.69
CA SER A 153 25.73 -3.84 -13.38
C SER A 153 25.30 -2.67 -12.49
N PHE A 154 25.87 -2.58 -11.28
CA PHE A 154 25.56 -1.54 -10.31
C PHE A 154 26.72 -0.55 -10.14
N ALA A 155 26.44 0.74 -10.30
CA ALA A 155 27.36 1.83 -10.03
C ALA A 155 27.07 2.36 -8.62
N LEU A 156 28.02 2.20 -7.71
CA LEU A 156 27.93 2.72 -6.35
C LEU A 156 28.04 4.25 -6.37
N ILE A 157 27.06 4.94 -5.78
CA ILE A 157 27.03 6.40 -5.65
C ILE A 157 27.31 6.78 -4.21
N SER A 158 26.55 6.24 -3.25
CA SER A 158 26.72 6.49 -1.83
C SER A 158 26.57 5.22 -0.99
N GLU A 159 27.14 5.24 0.22
CA GLU A 159 27.06 4.15 1.20
C GLU A 159 26.67 4.73 2.57
N THR A 160 25.67 4.15 3.21
CA THR A 160 25.18 4.59 4.53
C THR A 160 25.05 3.41 5.50
N THR A 161 24.97 3.69 6.80
CA THR A 161 24.76 2.68 7.85
C THR A 161 23.35 2.70 8.45
N ASP A 162 22.60 3.76 8.16
CA ASP A 162 21.27 4.05 8.70
C ASP A 162 20.14 3.91 7.66
N GLN A 163 20.49 3.57 6.41
CA GLN A 163 19.57 3.48 5.26
C GLN A 163 19.00 4.82 4.78
N SER A 164 19.67 5.94 5.09
CA SER A 164 19.23 7.28 4.69
C SER A 164 19.57 7.68 3.25
N GLY A 165 20.39 6.89 2.55
CA GLY A 165 20.86 7.22 1.20
C GLY A 165 19.78 7.02 0.13
N ASN A 166 19.90 7.73 -1.00
CA ASN A 166 19.09 7.49 -2.19
C ASN A 166 19.70 8.15 -3.45
N VAL A 167 19.41 7.59 -4.62
CA VAL A 167 19.57 8.31 -5.90
C VAL A 167 18.23 8.98 -6.20
N THR A 168 18.17 10.29 -6.01
CA THR A 168 16.92 11.09 -6.03
C THR A 168 16.48 11.50 -7.43
N GLY A 169 17.39 11.48 -8.41
CA GLY A 169 17.13 11.88 -9.78
C GLY A 169 18.11 11.24 -10.77
N LEU A 170 17.61 10.91 -11.95
CA LEU A 170 18.39 10.42 -13.08
C LEU A 170 17.92 11.10 -14.36
N ALA A 171 18.85 11.51 -15.21
CA ALA A 171 18.58 11.96 -16.58
C ALA A 171 19.71 11.47 -17.48
N ALA A 172 19.40 11.06 -18.70
CA ALA A 172 20.39 10.47 -19.60
C ALA A 172 20.32 11.10 -20.99
N THR A 173 21.50 11.31 -21.55
CA THR A 173 21.73 11.50 -22.99
C THR A 173 22.29 10.20 -23.56
N GLU A 174 22.63 10.18 -24.85
CA GLU A 174 23.30 9.03 -25.46
C GLU A 174 24.70 8.77 -24.88
N SER A 175 25.41 9.81 -24.40
CA SER A 175 26.80 9.69 -23.93
C SER A 175 26.99 9.93 -22.43
N THR A 176 26.03 10.56 -21.75
CA THR A 176 26.17 10.98 -20.36
C THR A 176 24.92 10.63 -19.56
N LEU A 177 25.12 10.00 -18.41
CA LEU A 177 24.12 9.82 -17.35
C LEU A 177 24.38 10.84 -16.25
N PHE A 178 23.42 11.71 -15.98
CA PHE A 178 23.42 12.59 -14.82
C PHE A 178 22.73 11.87 -13.65
N VAL A 179 23.33 11.99 -12.46
CA VAL A 179 22.88 11.35 -11.23
C VAL A 179 22.80 12.41 -10.14
N SER A 180 21.62 12.50 -9.52
CA SER A 180 21.40 13.33 -8.34
C SER A 180 21.69 12.53 -7.08
N ASP A 181 22.69 12.97 -6.33
CA ASP A 181 23.14 12.37 -5.07
C ASP A 181 22.83 13.31 -3.90
N ALA A 182 21.65 13.10 -3.32
CA ALA A 182 21.21 13.86 -2.16
C ALA A 182 21.97 13.52 -0.87
N THR A 183 22.70 12.39 -0.83
CA THR A 183 23.50 12.04 0.36
C THR A 183 24.70 12.97 0.50
N ASP A 184 25.32 13.33 -0.63
CA ASP A 184 26.53 14.15 -0.67
C ASP A 184 26.32 15.55 -1.28
N ASN A 185 25.06 16.00 -1.48
CA ASN A 185 24.71 17.30 -2.05
C ASN A 185 25.41 17.61 -3.39
N LYS A 186 25.30 16.69 -4.35
CA LYS A 186 25.97 16.86 -5.65
C LYS A 186 25.20 16.25 -6.81
N ILE A 187 25.46 16.78 -8.00
CA ILE A 187 25.14 16.13 -9.27
C ILE A 187 26.42 15.50 -9.82
N ILE A 188 26.33 14.26 -10.28
CA ILE A 188 27.42 13.49 -10.87
C ILE A 188 27.08 13.21 -12.33
N ALA A 189 27.99 13.53 -13.25
CA ALA A 189 27.89 13.11 -14.64
C ALA A 189 28.80 11.90 -14.88
N LEU A 190 28.18 10.77 -15.24
CA LEU A 190 28.83 9.53 -15.61
C LEU A 190 28.82 9.36 -17.13
N ASP A 191 29.85 8.75 -17.68
CA ASP A 191 29.83 8.25 -19.05
C ASP A 191 28.77 7.14 -19.18
N ALA A 192 27.86 7.24 -20.14
CA ALA A 192 26.71 6.34 -20.25
C ALA A 192 27.11 4.88 -20.56
N GLU A 193 28.27 4.67 -21.21
CA GLU A 193 28.75 3.36 -21.64
C GLU A 193 29.71 2.72 -20.62
N THR A 194 30.62 3.49 -20.03
CA THR A 194 31.62 2.98 -19.09
C THR A 194 31.21 3.14 -17.63
N MET A 195 30.21 3.98 -17.35
CA MET A 195 29.79 4.42 -16.01
C MET A 195 30.92 5.10 -15.22
N ALA A 196 31.97 5.57 -15.91
CA ALA A 196 33.07 6.31 -15.30
C ALA A 196 32.63 7.74 -15.00
N LYS A 197 32.98 8.26 -13.82
CA LYS A 197 32.72 9.66 -13.46
C LYS A 197 33.50 10.59 -14.38
N GLN A 198 32.78 11.44 -15.12
CA GLN A 198 33.35 12.46 -15.98
C GLN A 198 33.55 13.77 -15.20
N ARG A 199 32.55 14.15 -14.39
CA ARG A 199 32.52 15.41 -13.63
C ARG A 199 31.46 15.36 -12.53
N GLU A 200 31.54 16.28 -11.59
CA GLU A 200 30.54 16.50 -10.54
C GLU A 200 30.53 17.97 -10.13
N TRP A 201 29.41 18.45 -9.60
CA TRP A 201 29.28 19.77 -9.02
C TRP A 201 28.31 19.78 -7.84
N HIS A 202 28.49 20.73 -6.94
CA HIS A 202 27.68 20.90 -5.74
C HIS A 202 26.29 21.44 -6.09
N VAL A 203 25.26 20.85 -5.48
CA VAL A 203 23.88 21.36 -5.45
C VAL A 203 23.32 20.98 -4.09
N ASP A 204 22.73 21.92 -3.36
CA ASP A 204 22.12 21.60 -2.06
C ASP A 204 20.83 20.79 -2.25
N SER A 205 20.71 19.68 -1.52
CA SER A 205 19.54 18.79 -1.52
C SER A 205 18.98 18.49 -2.93
N PRO A 206 19.81 17.98 -3.86
CA PRO A 206 19.39 17.79 -5.24
C PRO A 206 18.37 16.65 -5.32
N GLY A 207 17.25 16.94 -5.98
CA GLY A 207 16.12 16.03 -6.18
C GLY A 207 16.09 15.49 -7.60
N ARG A 208 14.90 15.56 -8.21
CA ARG A 208 14.66 15.15 -9.60
C ARG A 208 15.43 15.99 -10.59
N ILE A 209 15.80 15.37 -11.71
CA ILE A 209 16.56 16.02 -12.78
C ILE A 209 15.98 15.68 -14.15
N ALA A 210 16.07 16.62 -15.09
CA ALA A 210 15.84 16.38 -16.50
C ALA A 210 16.97 16.99 -17.33
N VAL A 211 17.15 16.47 -18.54
CA VAL A 211 18.08 17.03 -19.51
C VAL A 211 17.30 17.67 -20.65
N ASP A 212 17.69 18.86 -21.09
CA ASP A 212 17.19 19.43 -22.33
C ASP A 212 17.92 18.74 -23.51
N PRO A 213 17.22 18.03 -24.39
CA PRO A 213 17.85 17.30 -25.48
C PRO A 213 18.47 18.21 -26.56
N SER A 214 18.20 19.52 -26.55
CA SER A 214 18.75 20.47 -27.53
C SER A 214 20.20 20.87 -27.27
N ASP A 215 20.57 21.04 -26.00
CA ASP A 215 21.88 21.56 -25.59
C ASP A 215 22.53 20.75 -24.44
N ASN A 216 21.88 19.69 -23.99
CA ASN A 216 22.27 18.84 -22.86
C ASN A 216 22.36 19.59 -21.51
N SER A 217 21.72 20.77 -21.39
CA SER A 217 21.56 21.46 -20.11
C SER A 217 20.73 20.62 -19.13
N VAL A 218 20.99 20.79 -17.84
CA VAL A 218 20.44 19.98 -16.76
C VAL A 218 19.56 20.85 -15.88
N TRP A 219 18.31 20.45 -15.74
CA TRP A 219 17.34 21.02 -14.81
C TRP A 219 17.29 20.18 -13.54
N VAL A 220 17.19 20.82 -12.38
CA VAL A 220 17.21 20.17 -11.07
C VAL A 220 16.13 20.78 -10.17
N ILE A 221 15.26 19.95 -9.59
CA ILE A 221 14.47 20.35 -8.42
C ILE A 221 15.37 20.21 -7.18
N THR A 222 15.46 21.24 -6.36
CA THR A 222 16.04 21.13 -5.00
C THR A 222 14.94 20.74 -4.03
N GLU A 223 15.14 19.68 -3.28
CA GLU A 223 14.21 19.30 -2.21
C GLU A 223 14.48 20.20 -1.01
N ALA A 224 13.43 20.84 -0.51
CA ALA A 224 13.45 21.64 0.72
C ALA A 224 13.72 20.75 1.93
N GLY A 225 14.97 20.32 2.15
CA GLY A 225 15.40 19.54 3.31
C GLY A 225 14.52 18.34 3.68
N LYS A 226 13.76 17.78 2.72
CA LYS A 226 13.12 16.49 2.87
C LYS A 226 14.24 15.46 2.81
N GLN A 227 14.87 15.21 3.95
CA GLN A 227 15.60 13.95 4.09
C GLN A 227 14.58 12.87 3.77
N TRP A 228 14.82 12.08 2.72
CA TRP A 228 13.93 10.99 2.36
C TRP A 228 13.88 10.05 3.57
N THR A 229 12.85 10.22 4.42
CA THR A 229 12.69 9.43 5.65
C THR A 229 12.14 8.06 5.35
N GLY A 230 12.16 7.67 4.07
CA GLY A 230 11.68 6.43 3.53
C GLY A 230 12.03 5.30 4.46
N SER A 231 11.08 5.02 5.31
CA SER A 231 11.06 3.78 6.02
C SER A 231 10.89 2.83 4.86
N ASN A 232 11.93 2.05 4.57
CA ASN A 232 11.71 0.75 3.98
C ASN A 232 10.43 0.23 4.65
N PRO A 233 9.40 -0.19 3.89
CA PRO A 233 8.30 -0.91 4.52
C PRO A 233 8.95 -1.96 5.44
N PRO A 234 8.41 -2.21 6.64
CA PRO A 234 9.12 -2.83 7.78
C PRO A 234 9.74 -4.24 7.57
N HIS A 235 9.88 -4.71 6.33
CA HIS A 235 10.26 -6.05 5.93
C HIS A 235 11.72 -6.23 5.46
N VAL A 236 12.57 -5.19 5.41
CA VAL A 236 14.04 -5.43 5.27
C VAL A 236 14.62 -6.09 6.54
N ARG A 237 13.88 -6.09 7.65
CA ARG A 237 14.02 -7.13 8.67
C ARG A 237 13.06 -8.27 8.34
N ARG A 238 13.64 -9.38 7.84
CA ARG A 238 12.99 -10.70 7.74
C ARG A 238 11.89 -10.85 8.81
N PRO A 239 10.66 -11.23 8.46
CA PRO A 239 9.87 -12.00 9.41
C PRO A 239 10.75 -13.19 9.78
N ARG A 240 11.07 -13.36 11.07
CA ARG A 240 11.53 -14.66 11.55
C ARG A 240 10.35 -15.63 11.45
N MET A 241 10.01 -16.06 10.23
CA MET A 241 9.39 -17.36 10.01
C MET A 241 10.44 -18.22 9.30
N MET A 242 11.02 -19.10 10.10
CA MET A 242 12.15 -19.93 9.71
C MET A 242 11.74 -20.90 8.61
N ALA A 243 12.55 -20.91 7.55
CA ALA A 243 12.79 -22.09 6.75
C ALA A 243 13.06 -23.29 7.67
N LEU A 244 12.26 -24.34 7.51
CA LEU A 244 12.48 -25.65 8.13
C LEU A 244 13.85 -26.20 7.65
N ALA A 245 14.89 -25.99 8.43
CA ALA A 245 16.16 -26.71 8.35
C ALA A 245 16.66 -26.97 9.77
N ALA A 246 16.73 -28.24 10.12
CA ALA A 246 17.10 -28.76 11.43
C ALA A 246 18.43 -28.20 11.92
N ARG A 247 18.47 -27.73 13.17
CA ARG A 247 19.66 -27.77 14.05
C ARG A 247 19.19 -27.67 15.50
N GLN A 248 19.50 -28.72 16.26
CA GLN A 248 19.36 -28.80 17.71
C GLN A 248 20.05 -27.60 18.37
N ARG A 249 19.40 -26.96 19.35
CA ARG A 249 20.07 -26.04 20.27
C ARG A 249 20.39 -26.79 21.54
N THR A 250 21.67 -26.85 21.88
CA THR A 250 22.13 -26.99 23.26
C THR A 250 22.05 -25.62 23.94
N ALA A 251 21.61 -25.63 25.19
CA ALA A 251 21.51 -24.47 26.07
C ALA A 251 22.90 -23.91 26.45
N GLY A 252 22.95 -22.62 26.74
CA GLY A 252 24.12 -21.97 27.33
C GLY A 252 24.18 -20.49 26.98
N ASP A 253 24.15 -19.68 28.02
CA ASP A 253 24.71 -18.34 28.13
C ASP A 253 23.83 -17.17 27.65
N GLY A 254 23.33 -16.47 28.66
CA GLY A 254 22.66 -15.19 28.51
C GLY A 254 23.67 -14.08 28.27
N GLU A 255 23.26 -13.10 27.46
CA GLU A 255 23.80 -11.75 27.52
C GLU A 255 22.72 -10.77 27.05
N SER A 256 22.52 -9.78 27.92
CA SER A 256 21.70 -8.60 27.77
C SER A 256 22.22 -7.71 26.63
N GLY A 257 21.55 -7.74 25.48
CA GLY A 257 21.76 -6.78 24.39
C GLY A 257 20.85 -5.56 24.58
N GLY A 258 21.41 -4.51 25.16
CA GLY A 258 20.74 -3.25 25.44
C GLY A 258 20.13 -2.59 24.20
N VAL A 259 18.95 -2.01 24.43
CA VAL A 259 18.29 -1.04 23.55
C VAL A 259 19.23 0.16 23.41
N ALA A 260 19.68 0.48 22.19
CA ALA A 260 20.31 1.76 21.92
C ALA A 260 19.23 2.87 22.05
N PRO A 261 19.46 3.91 22.87
CA PRO A 261 18.51 4.98 23.09
C PRO A 261 18.47 5.90 21.87
N ASN A 262 17.27 6.44 21.60
CA ASN A 262 16.99 7.70 20.90
C ASN A 262 18.09 8.23 19.98
N ALA A 263 17.91 8.06 18.67
CA ALA A 263 18.26 9.16 17.78
C ALA A 263 17.38 10.34 18.22
N THR A 264 17.99 11.31 18.90
CA THR A 264 17.40 12.62 19.12
C THR A 264 16.91 13.12 17.77
N SER A 265 15.62 13.44 17.67
CA SER A 265 15.07 14.16 16.54
C SER A 265 16.00 15.35 16.27
N PRO A 266 16.62 15.48 15.09
CA PRO A 266 17.29 16.72 14.76
C PRO A 266 16.24 17.83 14.92
N THR A 267 16.63 18.91 15.59
CA THR A 267 15.91 20.17 15.59
C THR A 267 15.49 20.50 14.15
N PRO A 268 14.25 20.94 13.86
CA PRO A 268 13.89 21.35 12.52
C PRO A 268 14.79 22.53 12.16
N GLU A 269 15.78 22.30 11.29
CA GLU A 269 16.39 23.40 10.56
C GLU A 269 15.27 24.11 9.81
N VAL A 270 15.29 25.43 9.79
CA VAL A 270 14.34 26.23 9.01
C VAL A 270 14.63 25.95 7.54
N LEU A 271 13.81 25.09 6.94
CA LEU A 271 13.95 24.59 5.57
C LEU A 271 13.51 25.69 4.58
N GLY A 272 14.32 25.98 3.56
CA GLY A 272 13.93 26.88 2.46
C GLY A 272 13.00 26.19 1.45
N ASP A 273 12.18 26.96 0.74
CA ASP A 273 11.21 26.44 -0.24
C ASP A 273 11.89 25.68 -1.41
N PRO A 274 11.23 24.66 -2.01
CA PRO A 274 11.80 23.95 -3.15
C PRO A 274 12.02 24.91 -4.33
N THR A 275 13.16 24.79 -4.99
CA THR A 275 13.53 25.63 -6.14
C THR A 275 13.82 24.78 -7.36
N VAL A 276 13.70 25.40 -8.55
CA VAL A 276 14.12 24.79 -9.80
C VAL A 276 15.38 25.50 -10.26
N LEU A 277 16.46 24.73 -10.40
CA LEU A 277 17.75 25.19 -10.88
C LEU A 277 18.00 24.71 -12.30
N HIS A 278 18.85 25.43 -13.02
CA HIS A 278 19.21 25.13 -14.41
C HIS A 278 20.72 25.30 -14.59
N PHE A 279 21.36 24.32 -15.19
CA PHE A 279 22.81 24.28 -15.38
C PHE A 279 23.17 23.88 -16.81
N THR A 280 24.33 24.30 -17.30
CA THR A 280 24.94 23.67 -18.46
C THR A 280 25.28 22.21 -18.15
N ALA A 281 25.57 21.42 -19.19
CA ALA A 281 26.06 20.03 -19.05
C ALA A 281 27.32 19.89 -18.17
N ASP A 282 28.06 20.99 -17.93
CA ASP A 282 29.28 21.06 -17.12
C ASP A 282 29.05 21.68 -15.73
N GLY A 283 27.79 21.91 -15.33
CA GLY A 283 27.45 22.41 -14.00
C GLY A 283 27.55 23.92 -13.82
N LYS A 284 27.60 24.71 -14.90
CA LYS A 284 27.55 26.19 -14.80
C LYS A 284 26.10 26.66 -14.72
N PRO A 285 25.72 27.52 -13.76
CA PRO A 285 24.34 28.01 -13.66
C PRO A 285 23.85 28.72 -14.92
N LEU A 286 22.57 28.52 -15.24
CA LEU A 286 21.82 29.13 -16.34
C LEU A 286 20.55 29.83 -15.80
N PRO A 287 19.93 30.73 -16.59
CA PRO A 287 18.62 31.29 -16.24
C PRO A 287 17.57 30.18 -16.04
N THR A 288 16.80 30.30 -14.97
CA THR A 288 15.75 29.35 -14.58
C THR A 288 14.35 29.96 -14.71
N ILE A 289 13.32 29.19 -14.37
CA ILE A 289 11.92 29.63 -14.31
C ILE A 289 11.69 30.66 -13.18
N PRO A 290 10.58 31.42 -13.20
CA PRO A 290 10.16 32.22 -12.06
C PRO A 290 9.99 31.36 -10.80
N SER A 291 10.11 31.97 -9.62
CA SER A 291 9.85 31.29 -8.34
C SER A 291 8.48 30.62 -8.34
N LEU A 292 8.44 29.43 -7.75
CA LEU A 292 7.19 28.69 -7.56
C LEU A 292 6.33 29.39 -6.52
N ALA A 293 5.01 29.20 -6.61
CA ALA A 293 4.10 29.63 -5.56
C ALA A 293 4.24 28.72 -4.32
N ASP A 294 3.96 29.26 -3.14
CA ASP A 294 4.17 28.59 -1.84
C ASP A 294 3.43 27.24 -1.71
N ASP A 295 2.32 27.06 -2.44
CA ASP A 295 1.51 25.84 -2.42
C ASP A 295 1.89 24.81 -3.49
N VAL A 296 2.94 25.07 -4.29
CA VAL A 296 3.46 24.13 -5.30
C VAL A 296 4.44 23.16 -4.66
N GLU A 297 4.23 21.87 -4.89
CA GLU A 297 5.15 20.79 -4.49
C GLU A 297 5.72 20.13 -5.75
N PRO A 298 6.88 20.58 -6.27
CA PRO A 298 7.45 20.00 -7.48
C PRO A 298 8.05 18.61 -7.19
N VAL A 299 7.58 17.58 -7.90
CA VAL A 299 7.95 16.17 -7.62
C VAL A 299 8.56 15.42 -8.80
N ASP A 300 8.49 16.00 -10.00
CA ASP A 300 9.19 15.53 -11.20
C ASP A 300 9.20 16.63 -12.26
N LEU A 301 10.13 16.54 -13.22
CA LEU A 301 10.23 17.50 -14.31
C LEU A 301 10.67 16.86 -15.64
N HIS A 302 10.28 17.46 -16.75
CA HIS A 302 10.63 16.99 -18.09
C HIS A 302 10.72 18.14 -19.09
N VAL A 303 11.64 18.05 -20.05
CA VAL A 303 11.70 18.99 -21.18
C VAL A 303 11.09 18.31 -22.40
N ASP A 304 10.00 18.87 -22.93
CA ASP A 304 9.31 18.30 -24.09
C ASP A 304 9.97 18.69 -25.43
N GLN A 305 9.43 18.16 -26.53
CA GLN A 305 9.93 18.42 -27.88
C GLN A 305 9.78 19.88 -28.34
N GLN A 306 8.98 20.69 -27.64
CA GLN A 306 8.82 22.12 -27.89
C GLN A 306 9.76 22.94 -27.00
N HIS A 307 10.70 22.30 -26.29
CA HIS A 307 11.62 22.93 -25.33
C HIS A 307 10.88 23.63 -24.18
N ARG A 308 9.69 23.13 -23.83
CA ARG A 308 8.95 23.58 -22.65
C ARG A 308 9.35 22.72 -21.47
N LEU A 309 9.47 23.35 -20.30
CA LEU A 309 9.63 22.64 -19.04
C LEU A 309 8.25 22.25 -18.50
N LEU A 310 8.02 20.97 -18.33
CA LEU A 310 6.87 20.39 -17.64
C LEU A 310 7.28 20.06 -16.21
N LEU A 311 6.46 20.47 -15.23
CA LEU A 311 6.72 20.27 -13.81
C LEU A 311 5.49 19.61 -13.18
N ALA A 312 5.65 18.42 -12.62
CA ALA A 312 4.58 17.75 -11.88
C ALA A 312 4.42 18.40 -10.50
N ASP A 313 3.25 19.00 -10.25
CA ASP A 313 2.92 19.64 -8.98
C ASP A 313 2.03 18.73 -8.12
N ASN A 314 2.59 18.23 -7.03
CA ASN A 314 1.92 17.40 -6.03
C ASN A 314 1.27 18.20 -4.88
N GLY A 315 1.30 19.53 -4.95
CA GLY A 315 0.59 20.43 -4.04
C GLY A 315 -0.93 20.40 -4.27
N PRO A 316 -1.72 21.22 -3.55
CA PRO A 316 -3.18 21.17 -3.61
C PRO A 316 -3.78 21.32 -5.02
N ALA A 317 -3.06 21.92 -5.97
CA ALA A 317 -3.54 22.06 -7.34
C ALA A 317 -3.54 20.75 -8.15
N GLN A 318 -2.62 19.81 -7.89
CA GLN A 318 -2.55 18.50 -8.58
C GLN A 318 -2.53 18.61 -10.12
N GLN A 319 -1.61 19.43 -10.65
CA GLN A 319 -1.52 19.74 -12.09
C GLN A 319 -0.09 19.53 -12.62
N ILE A 320 0.05 19.52 -13.95
CA ILE A 320 1.35 19.72 -14.59
C ILE A 320 1.48 21.20 -14.91
N LEU A 321 2.44 21.88 -14.30
CA LEU A 321 2.80 23.25 -14.64
C LEU A 321 3.68 23.24 -15.89
N VAL A 322 3.52 24.26 -16.74
CA VAL A 322 4.20 24.35 -18.03
C VAL A 322 4.90 25.70 -18.11
N TYR A 323 6.19 25.69 -18.46
CA TYR A 323 6.97 26.91 -18.67
C TYR A 323 7.59 26.90 -20.07
N GLY A 324 7.35 27.96 -20.82
CA GLY A 324 7.90 28.15 -22.16
C GLY A 324 8.94 29.27 -22.16
N LYS A 325 9.90 29.21 -23.09
CA LYS A 325 10.89 30.27 -23.27
C LYS A 325 10.35 31.33 -24.23
N GLY A 326 10.22 32.57 -23.75
CA GLY A 326 9.79 33.72 -24.56
C GLY A 326 10.89 34.21 -25.50
N ASP A 327 10.53 35.16 -26.38
CA ASP A 327 11.45 35.75 -27.37
C ASP A 327 12.63 36.50 -26.73
N ASP A 328 12.47 36.97 -25.49
CA ASP A 328 13.53 37.61 -24.71
C ASP A 328 14.47 36.61 -24.02
N GLY A 329 14.26 35.30 -24.24
CA GLY A 329 15.05 34.21 -23.71
C GLY A 329 14.71 33.81 -22.27
N LYS A 330 13.70 34.42 -21.64
CA LYS A 330 13.27 34.08 -20.28
C LYS A 330 12.16 33.03 -20.30
N TYR A 331 12.05 32.28 -19.21
CA TYR A 331 10.96 31.33 -19.04
C TYR A 331 9.73 32.01 -18.43
N GLU A 332 8.56 31.73 -18.99
CA GLU A 332 7.27 32.24 -18.55
C GLU A 332 6.28 31.08 -18.32
N ALA A 333 5.43 31.23 -17.31
CA ALA A 333 4.38 30.26 -17.02
C ALA A 333 3.32 30.25 -18.14
N MET A 334 2.94 29.06 -18.57
CA MET A 334 1.86 28.81 -19.51
C MET A 334 0.65 28.21 -18.79
N ALA A 335 -0.43 27.94 -19.52
CA ALA A 335 -1.60 27.26 -18.96
C ALA A 335 -1.22 25.86 -18.42
N PRO A 336 -1.57 25.52 -17.17
CA PRO A 336 -1.30 24.21 -16.61
C PRO A 336 -2.19 23.13 -17.25
N VAL A 337 -1.75 21.88 -17.12
CA VAL A 337 -2.49 20.69 -17.59
C VAL A 337 -3.08 19.97 -16.39
N GLY A 338 -4.35 19.60 -16.47
CA GLY A 338 -5.06 18.96 -15.36
C GLY A 338 -6.21 19.82 -14.86
N VAL A 339 -7.17 19.21 -14.18
CA VAL A 339 -8.20 19.92 -13.42
C VAL A 339 -7.56 20.39 -12.11
N LYS A 340 -7.65 21.68 -11.78
CA LYS A 340 -7.15 22.20 -10.49
C LYS A 340 -7.86 21.51 -9.33
N GLY A 341 -7.10 20.96 -8.39
CA GLY A 341 -7.56 20.09 -7.30
C GLY A 341 -7.63 18.61 -7.68
N GLY A 342 -7.40 18.25 -8.95
CA GLY A 342 -7.35 16.87 -9.40
C GLY A 342 -8.62 16.09 -9.05
N MET A 343 -8.46 14.90 -8.48
CA MET A 343 -9.59 14.09 -7.98
C MET A 343 -10.36 14.75 -6.82
N LEU A 344 -9.73 15.67 -6.09
CA LEU A 344 -10.34 16.37 -4.94
C LEU A 344 -11.17 17.60 -5.33
N SER A 345 -11.11 18.01 -6.60
CA SER A 345 -12.02 19.06 -7.11
C SER A 345 -13.47 18.59 -7.10
N ALA A 346 -14.45 19.49 -7.02
CA ALA A 346 -15.86 19.10 -6.93
C ALA A 346 -16.33 18.33 -8.19
N PRO A 347 -17.06 17.20 -8.03
CA PRO A 347 -17.35 16.51 -6.78
C PRO A 347 -16.11 15.77 -6.23
N ALA A 348 -15.77 16.05 -4.97
CA ALA A 348 -14.52 15.61 -4.37
C ALA A 348 -14.41 14.08 -4.28
N GLY A 349 -13.23 13.58 -4.61
CA GLY A 349 -12.89 12.16 -4.67
C GLY A 349 -13.08 11.53 -6.05
N GLN A 350 -13.82 12.14 -6.98
CA GLN A 350 -14.15 11.51 -8.26
C GLN A 350 -12.92 11.34 -9.17
N ALA A 351 -12.73 10.13 -9.71
CA ALA A 351 -11.72 9.84 -10.73
C ALA A 351 -12.16 10.29 -12.12
N GLY A 352 -11.19 10.57 -12.99
CA GLY A 352 -11.45 10.86 -14.40
C GLY A 352 -10.21 11.35 -15.15
N PRO A 353 -10.31 11.52 -16.48
CA PRO A 353 -9.24 12.12 -17.28
C PRO A 353 -8.82 13.47 -16.70
N LEU A 354 -7.52 13.74 -16.66
CA LEU A 354 -6.90 14.99 -16.17
C LEU A 354 -7.17 15.31 -14.69
N ARG A 355 -7.84 14.43 -13.94
CA ARG A 355 -8.03 14.55 -12.50
C ARG A 355 -6.92 13.78 -11.80
N PHE A 356 -5.77 14.41 -11.64
CA PHE A 356 -4.60 13.77 -11.05
C PHE A 356 -4.71 13.65 -9.53
N ASN A 357 -3.96 12.72 -8.92
CA ASN A 357 -3.88 12.57 -7.47
C ASN A 357 -2.59 11.87 -7.04
N GLY A 358 -1.71 12.57 -6.33
CA GLY A 358 -0.44 12.05 -5.85
C GLY A 358 0.56 11.88 -6.99
N LEU A 359 0.91 12.96 -7.68
CA LEU A 359 1.77 12.89 -8.86
C LEU A 359 3.16 12.37 -8.49
N THR A 360 3.76 11.55 -9.36
CA THR A 360 5.11 11.01 -9.16
C THR A 360 6.02 11.14 -10.36
N GLY A 361 5.44 11.38 -11.54
CA GLY A 361 6.24 11.54 -12.74
C GLY A 361 5.50 12.14 -13.93
N VAL A 362 6.24 12.85 -14.78
CA VAL A 362 5.75 13.46 -16.01
C VAL A 362 6.77 13.27 -17.14
N SER A 363 6.31 12.91 -18.34
CA SER A 363 7.19 12.76 -19.50
C SER A 363 6.43 12.85 -20.82
N THR A 364 7.14 13.00 -21.94
CA THR A 364 6.58 12.96 -23.29
C THR A 364 7.32 11.98 -24.20
N ASP A 365 6.62 11.42 -25.19
CA ASP A 365 7.27 10.62 -26.25
C ASP A 365 7.58 11.45 -27.50
N ALA A 366 8.18 10.82 -28.52
CA ALA A 366 8.56 11.53 -29.74
C ALA A 366 7.38 11.98 -30.62
N LYS A 367 6.15 11.60 -30.27
CA LYS A 367 4.91 12.06 -30.91
C LYS A 367 4.24 13.18 -30.11
N GLY A 368 4.80 13.59 -28.97
CA GLY A 368 4.24 14.58 -28.07
C GLY A 368 3.10 14.05 -27.18
N ASN A 369 2.93 12.73 -27.05
CA ASN A 369 1.98 12.21 -26.07
C ASN A 369 2.52 12.50 -24.66
N LEU A 370 1.65 12.98 -23.77
CA LEU A 370 1.95 13.18 -22.36
C LEU A 370 1.74 11.88 -21.59
N TYR A 371 2.63 11.59 -20.65
CA TYR A 371 2.54 10.48 -19.72
C TYR A 371 2.63 11.01 -18.29
N VAL A 372 1.71 10.58 -17.43
CA VAL A 372 1.64 11.01 -16.03
C VAL A 372 1.51 9.78 -15.14
N SER A 373 2.41 9.63 -14.17
CA SER A 373 2.31 8.62 -13.11
C SER A 373 1.86 9.22 -11.79
N MET A 374 1.11 8.44 -11.03
CA MET A 374 0.49 8.82 -9.78
C MET A 374 0.47 7.65 -8.81
N ASN A 375 0.43 7.93 -7.50
CA ASN A 375 0.26 6.92 -6.45
C ASN A 375 -0.66 7.36 -5.29
N GLY A 376 -1.39 8.46 -5.44
CA GLY A 376 -2.27 9.01 -4.42
C GLY A 376 -1.60 9.84 -3.31
N ARG A 377 -0.26 9.82 -3.21
CA ARG A 377 0.49 10.59 -2.20
C ARG A 377 1.61 11.48 -2.76
N GLY A 378 2.33 11.02 -3.77
CA GLY A 378 3.55 11.64 -4.32
C GLY A 378 4.82 10.83 -4.01
N PRO A 379 6.02 11.45 -4.08
CA PRO A 379 7.31 10.78 -3.87
C PRO A 379 7.50 10.21 -2.45
N ASP A 380 6.76 10.74 -1.47
CA ASP A 380 6.68 10.23 -0.09
C ASP A 380 5.76 8.98 0.04
N GLY A 381 5.30 8.42 -1.08
CA GLY A 381 4.26 7.39 -1.18
C GLY A 381 4.57 6.06 -0.52
N ALA A 382 3.75 5.70 0.48
CA ALA A 382 3.55 4.32 0.89
C ALA A 382 2.62 3.61 -0.11
N ALA A 383 2.78 2.30 -0.29
CA ALA A 383 2.13 1.50 -1.33
C ALA A 383 0.59 1.34 -1.22
N THR A 384 -0.11 2.16 -0.42
CA THR A 384 -1.49 1.89 0.05
C THR A 384 -2.59 2.69 -0.66
N LEU A 385 -2.27 3.80 -1.32
CA LEU A 385 -3.28 4.66 -1.98
C LEU A 385 -3.45 4.40 -3.47
N GLY A 386 -2.68 3.45 -4.02
CA GLY A 386 -2.86 2.93 -5.36
C GLY A 386 -2.13 3.72 -6.45
N SER A 387 -1.45 3.00 -7.35
CA SER A 387 -0.71 3.57 -8.47
C SER A 387 -1.53 3.63 -9.76
N GLN A 388 -1.26 4.65 -10.57
CA GLN A 388 -1.89 4.87 -11.87
C GLN A 388 -0.88 5.43 -12.86
N LEU A 389 -0.99 5.00 -14.11
CA LEU A 389 -0.24 5.55 -15.23
C LEU A 389 -1.20 5.87 -16.37
N GLN A 390 -1.14 7.10 -16.87
CA GLN A 390 -2.04 7.61 -17.90
C GLN A 390 -1.23 8.20 -19.06
N SER A 391 -1.77 8.07 -20.28
CA SER A 391 -1.24 8.71 -21.48
C SER A 391 -2.31 9.59 -22.13
N TYR A 392 -1.91 10.72 -22.70
CA TYR A 392 -2.79 11.67 -23.40
C TYR A 392 -2.20 12.08 -24.74
N ALA A 393 -3.04 12.11 -25.77
CA ALA A 393 -2.66 12.61 -27.09
C ALA A 393 -2.49 14.14 -27.06
N PRO A 394 -1.51 14.69 -27.80
CA PRO A 394 -1.43 16.13 -28.01
C PRO A 394 -2.67 16.59 -28.79
N SER A 395 -3.27 17.69 -28.35
CA SER A 395 -4.44 18.32 -28.95
C SER A 395 -4.26 19.84 -28.95
N GLY A 396 -3.87 20.41 -30.10
CA GLY A 396 -3.47 21.82 -30.18
C GLY A 396 -2.28 22.09 -29.24
N ASN A 397 -2.44 23.01 -28.29
CA ASN A 397 -1.40 23.39 -27.34
C ASN A 397 -1.43 22.59 -26.01
N GLY A 398 -2.27 21.56 -25.87
CA GLY A 398 -2.43 20.81 -24.62
C GLY A 398 -2.75 19.33 -24.82
N TRP A 399 -3.31 18.69 -23.79
CA TRP A 399 -3.57 17.25 -23.75
C TRP A 399 -4.98 16.98 -23.22
N GLN A 400 -5.98 16.88 -24.09
CA GLN A 400 -7.38 16.70 -23.70
C GLN A 400 -7.91 15.27 -23.86
N LYS A 401 -7.30 14.48 -24.75
CA LYS A 401 -7.76 13.13 -25.08
C LYS A 401 -6.86 12.09 -24.43
N GLN A 402 -7.41 11.32 -23.49
CA GLN A 402 -6.72 10.18 -22.91
C GLN A 402 -6.53 9.07 -23.97
N ASN A 403 -5.31 8.61 -24.16
CA ASN A 403 -4.97 7.46 -24.99
C ASN A 403 -5.31 6.16 -24.27
N TRP A 404 -4.80 6.02 -23.04
CA TRP A 404 -4.96 4.84 -22.21
C TRP A 404 -4.66 5.13 -20.74
N GLN A 405 -5.06 4.19 -19.88
CA GLN A 405 -4.78 4.17 -18.45
C GLN A 405 -4.57 2.75 -17.97
N VAL A 406 -3.64 2.58 -17.04
CA VAL A 406 -3.47 1.37 -16.24
C VAL A 406 -3.44 1.74 -14.75
N GLN A 407 -3.91 0.84 -13.90
CA GLN A 407 -4.12 1.07 -12.48
C GLN A 407 -3.72 -0.16 -11.66
N GLY A 408 -3.12 0.08 -10.48
CA GLY A 408 -2.85 -0.88 -9.40
C GLY A 408 -3.24 -0.24 -8.07
N LEU A 409 -4.50 -0.35 -7.70
CA LEU A 409 -5.17 0.56 -6.75
C LEU A 409 -5.25 0.05 -5.32
N THR A 410 -4.94 -1.22 -5.09
CA THR A 410 -5.13 -1.87 -3.79
C THR A 410 -3.87 -2.62 -3.41
N PHE A 411 -3.47 -2.59 -2.14
CA PHE A 411 -2.35 -3.37 -1.61
C PHE A 411 -2.59 -3.62 -0.12
N ALA A 412 -2.48 -4.88 0.31
CA ALA A 412 -2.85 -5.32 1.66
C ALA A 412 -4.22 -4.74 2.08
N ASP A 413 -5.25 -5.05 1.28
CA ASP A 413 -6.61 -4.55 1.47
C ASP A 413 -7.63 -5.61 1.01
N VAL A 414 -8.85 -5.48 1.49
CA VAL A 414 -10.02 -6.22 1.00
C VAL A 414 -11.05 -5.21 0.48
N ALA A 415 -12.03 -5.71 -0.27
CA ALA A 415 -13.15 -4.90 -0.72
C ALA A 415 -14.43 -5.30 0.03
N VAL A 416 -15.34 -4.35 0.23
CA VAL A 416 -16.63 -4.57 0.90
C VAL A 416 -17.74 -3.95 0.08
N ALA A 417 -18.80 -4.72 -0.17
CA ALA A 417 -19.99 -4.20 -0.86
C ALA A 417 -20.87 -3.41 0.11
N ASP A 418 -21.46 -2.32 -0.36
CA ASP A 418 -22.49 -1.64 0.41
C ASP A 418 -23.72 -2.55 0.55
N PRO A 419 -24.23 -2.79 1.77
CA PRO A 419 -25.32 -3.73 2.00
C PRO A 419 -26.66 -3.27 1.40
N ASN A 420 -26.87 -1.96 1.21
CA ASN A 420 -28.08 -1.43 0.60
C ASN A 420 -27.97 -1.30 -0.93
N ASP A 421 -26.75 -1.12 -1.44
CA ASP A 421 -26.50 -1.03 -2.88
C ASP A 421 -25.18 -1.71 -3.24
N GLN A 422 -25.27 -3.01 -3.52
CA GLN A 422 -24.10 -3.86 -3.72
C GLN A 422 -23.33 -3.55 -5.02
N THR A 423 -23.78 -2.59 -5.84
CA THR A 423 -22.95 -2.08 -6.94
C THR A 423 -21.88 -1.11 -6.45
N HIS A 424 -22.05 -0.48 -5.29
CA HIS A 424 -21.00 0.31 -4.66
C HIS A 424 -20.10 -0.58 -3.80
N VAL A 425 -18.84 -0.70 -4.19
CA VAL A 425 -17.84 -1.48 -3.45
C VAL A 425 -16.72 -0.55 -2.97
N TYR A 426 -16.34 -0.69 -1.71
CA TYR A 426 -15.34 0.16 -1.05
C TYR A 426 -14.10 -0.65 -0.67
N THR A 427 -12.94 -0.01 -0.76
CA THR A 427 -11.68 -0.45 -0.15
C THR A 427 -11.25 0.58 0.89
N GLN A 428 -10.06 0.47 1.50
CA GLN A 428 -9.61 1.47 2.48
C GLN A 428 -9.55 2.90 1.91
N SER A 429 -9.24 3.01 0.61
CA SER A 429 -8.81 4.24 -0.06
C SER A 429 -9.67 4.64 -1.26
N GLY A 430 -10.59 3.78 -1.70
CA GLY A 430 -11.34 4.03 -2.92
C GLY A 430 -12.70 3.36 -3.00
N ARG A 431 -13.47 3.78 -4.00
CA ARG A 431 -14.78 3.23 -4.36
C ARG A 431 -14.79 2.72 -5.79
N TYR A 432 -15.53 1.64 -6.02
CA TYR A 432 -15.77 1.01 -7.30
C TYR A 432 -17.26 0.95 -7.58
N GLU A 433 -17.65 1.22 -8.82
CA GLU A 433 -18.96 0.86 -9.35
C GLU A 433 -18.88 -0.53 -9.99
N MET A 434 -19.74 -1.44 -9.57
CA MET A 434 -19.77 -2.83 -10.05
C MET A 434 -20.92 -3.06 -11.02
N ASP A 435 -20.58 -3.61 -12.19
CA ASP A 435 -21.50 -4.23 -13.13
C ASP A 435 -21.18 -5.72 -13.22
N TYR A 436 -21.93 -6.51 -12.45
CA TYR A 436 -21.70 -7.95 -12.35
C TYR A 436 -22.09 -8.74 -13.62
N ASP A 437 -22.67 -8.11 -14.63
CA ASP A 437 -22.97 -8.78 -15.91
C ASP A 437 -21.76 -8.73 -16.87
N ARG A 438 -20.73 -7.94 -16.53
CA ARG A 438 -19.49 -7.87 -17.31
C ARG A 438 -18.63 -9.14 -17.16
N PRO A 439 -17.75 -9.41 -18.14
CA PRO A 439 -16.72 -10.44 -18.03
C PRO A 439 -15.78 -10.24 -16.84
N SER A 440 -15.12 -11.31 -16.39
CA SER A 440 -14.13 -11.27 -15.31
C SER A 440 -13.06 -10.19 -15.53
N GLY A 441 -12.72 -9.45 -14.48
CA GLY A 441 -11.77 -8.34 -14.51
C GLY A 441 -12.31 -7.06 -15.16
N LYS A 442 -13.60 -7.03 -15.51
CA LYS A 442 -14.29 -5.87 -16.10
C LYS A 442 -15.56 -5.49 -15.36
N GLU A 443 -15.89 -6.18 -14.28
CA GLU A 443 -17.05 -5.86 -13.44
C GLU A 443 -16.88 -4.54 -12.69
N GLY A 444 -15.69 -4.28 -12.14
CA GLY A 444 -15.42 -3.06 -11.38
C GLY A 444 -14.88 -1.92 -12.24
N ARG A 445 -15.50 -0.74 -12.14
CA ARG A 445 -14.94 0.53 -12.59
C ARG A 445 -14.52 1.33 -11.36
N PHE A 446 -13.26 1.77 -11.32
CA PHE A 446 -12.82 2.69 -10.28
C PHE A 446 -13.59 4.01 -10.39
N ASP A 447 -14.29 4.37 -9.33
CA ASP A 447 -15.11 5.57 -9.28
C ASP A 447 -14.35 6.76 -8.70
N GLY A 448 -13.49 6.50 -7.71
CA GLY A 448 -12.57 7.48 -7.17
C GLY A 448 -12.06 7.16 -5.78
N ILE A 449 -11.40 8.15 -5.17
CA ILE A 449 -10.74 8.04 -3.87
C ILE A 449 -11.66 8.47 -2.73
N THR A 450 -11.50 7.85 -1.58
CA THR A 450 -12.22 8.20 -0.34
C THR A 450 -11.37 9.00 0.65
N VAL A 451 -10.16 9.40 0.24
CA VAL A 451 -9.15 10.05 1.08
C VAL A 451 -8.87 11.45 0.56
N ASP A 452 -8.91 12.44 1.44
CA ASP A 452 -8.46 13.80 1.17
C ASP A 452 -7.26 14.13 2.06
N ARG A 453 -6.05 14.05 1.47
CA ARG A 453 -4.80 14.23 2.22
C ARG A 453 -4.48 15.68 2.57
N PHE A 454 -5.19 16.64 1.98
CA PHE A 454 -5.00 18.06 2.27
C PHE A 454 -5.98 18.54 3.33
N LYS A 455 -7.22 18.02 3.31
CA LYS A 455 -8.25 18.34 4.30
C LYS A 455 -8.07 17.57 5.62
N TYR A 456 -7.76 16.27 5.59
CA TYR A 456 -7.67 15.41 6.78
C TYR A 456 -6.25 14.86 6.94
N THR A 457 -5.30 15.72 7.28
CA THR A 457 -3.84 15.41 7.31
C THR A 457 -3.44 14.37 8.36
N ASP A 458 -4.25 14.21 9.39
CA ASP A 458 -4.09 13.28 10.51
C ASP A 458 -4.91 12.00 10.37
N ASP A 459 -5.56 11.79 9.23
CA ASP A 459 -6.27 10.55 8.91
C ASP A 459 -5.33 9.33 9.09
N PRO A 460 -5.74 8.30 9.86
CA PRO A 460 -4.94 7.08 10.07
C PRO A 460 -4.46 6.42 8.77
N ARG A 461 -5.20 6.56 7.66
CA ARG A 461 -4.84 6.02 6.33
C ARG A 461 -3.57 6.66 5.75
N LEU A 462 -3.18 7.86 6.20
CA LEU A 462 -2.04 8.62 5.69
C LEU A 462 -0.75 8.42 6.51
N GLN A 463 -0.83 7.68 7.62
CA GLN A 463 0.24 7.60 8.60
C GLN A 463 1.26 6.53 8.20
N ALA A 464 2.44 6.94 7.72
CA ALA A 464 3.45 6.04 7.15
C ALA A 464 3.96 4.93 8.08
N LYS A 465 3.90 5.15 9.40
CA LYS A 465 4.31 4.18 10.44
C LYS A 465 3.14 3.38 11.00
N HIS A 466 1.93 3.58 10.50
CA HIS A 466 0.74 2.83 10.87
C HIS A 466 0.68 1.53 10.05
N PRO A 467 0.27 0.39 10.65
CA PRO A 467 0.04 -0.81 9.86
C PRO A 467 -1.00 -0.54 8.76
N PHE A 468 -0.93 -1.29 7.65
CA PHE A 468 -1.85 -1.15 6.52
C PHE A 468 -3.30 -1.20 7.00
N MET A 469 -4.12 -0.26 6.54
CA MET A 469 -5.55 -0.26 6.81
C MET A 469 -6.25 -1.20 5.81
N THR A 470 -7.37 -1.76 6.21
CA THR A 470 -8.21 -2.59 5.34
C THR A 470 -9.68 -2.30 5.59
N ALA A 471 -10.50 -2.42 4.56
CA ALA A 471 -11.94 -2.34 4.69
C ALA A 471 -12.49 -3.48 5.55
N MET A 472 -13.45 -3.17 6.42
CA MET A 472 -14.16 -4.17 7.23
C MET A 472 -15.61 -4.32 6.78
N GLU A 473 -16.32 -3.20 6.67
CA GLU A 473 -17.72 -3.17 6.22
C GLU A 473 -18.20 -1.74 5.91
N VAL A 474 -19.28 -1.64 5.15
CA VAL A 474 -20.10 -0.42 5.11
C VAL A 474 -21.35 -0.65 5.96
N VAL A 475 -21.58 0.23 6.95
CA VAL A 475 -22.67 0.09 7.92
C VAL A 475 -23.66 1.24 7.85
N ARG A 476 -24.84 1.03 8.43
CA ARG A 476 -25.88 2.04 8.59
C ARG A 476 -26.03 2.41 10.06
N LEU A 477 -25.57 3.60 10.43
CA LEU A 477 -25.71 4.15 11.78
C LEU A 477 -26.66 5.35 11.72
N GLY A 478 -27.78 5.30 12.45
CA GLY A 478 -28.84 6.31 12.35
C GLY A 478 -29.40 6.46 10.92
N GLY A 479 -29.39 5.39 10.12
CA GLY A 479 -29.81 5.38 8.72
C GLY A 479 -28.81 5.98 7.72
N LYS A 480 -27.65 6.48 8.18
CA LYS A 480 -26.61 7.07 7.34
C LYS A 480 -25.48 6.06 7.05
N PRO A 481 -24.83 6.12 5.87
CA PRO A 481 -23.74 5.22 5.52
C PRO A 481 -22.42 5.61 6.20
N PHE A 482 -21.69 4.62 6.70
CA PHE A 482 -20.33 4.76 7.23
C PHE A 482 -19.44 3.65 6.68
N LEU A 483 -18.17 3.98 6.43
CA LEU A 483 -17.12 3.00 6.13
C LEU A 483 -16.37 2.67 7.41
N ALA A 484 -16.34 1.40 7.79
CA ALA A 484 -15.55 0.91 8.90
C ALA A 484 -14.28 0.23 8.38
N LEU A 485 -13.14 0.62 8.93
CA LEU A 485 -11.81 0.12 8.62
C LEU A 485 -11.13 -0.42 9.88
N THR A 486 -10.21 -1.35 9.70
CA THR A 486 -9.27 -1.78 10.73
C THR A 486 -7.87 -1.80 10.16
N ASP A 487 -6.84 -1.89 11.01
CA ASP A 487 -5.49 -2.20 10.54
C ASP A 487 -5.24 -3.71 10.43
N MET A 488 -4.15 -4.05 9.74
CA MET A 488 -3.66 -5.42 9.49
C MET A 488 -3.62 -6.33 10.72
N TYR A 489 -3.50 -5.76 11.93
CA TYR A 489 -3.40 -6.50 13.18
C TYR A 489 -4.60 -6.34 14.10
N SER A 490 -5.69 -5.73 13.63
CA SER A 490 -6.87 -5.40 14.45
C SER A 490 -6.54 -4.50 15.65
N SER A 491 -5.52 -3.66 15.56
CA SER A 491 -5.12 -2.81 16.69
C SER A 491 -6.10 -1.67 16.98
N GLN A 492 -6.80 -1.20 15.95
CA GLN A 492 -7.88 -0.23 16.05
C GLN A 492 -9.03 -0.51 15.08
N LEU A 493 -10.20 0.04 15.40
CA LEU A 493 -11.35 0.20 14.52
C LEU A 493 -11.51 1.69 14.21
N SER A 494 -11.56 2.06 12.93
CA SER A 494 -11.77 3.43 12.46
C SER A 494 -13.07 3.51 11.67
N VAL A 495 -13.95 4.44 12.02
CA VAL A 495 -15.27 4.63 11.40
C VAL A 495 -15.32 6.00 10.73
N TYR A 496 -15.74 6.04 9.47
CA TYR A 496 -15.77 7.22 8.62
C TYR A 496 -17.18 7.50 8.10
N ARG A 497 -17.65 8.75 8.16
CA ARG A 497 -18.90 9.19 7.53
C ARG A 497 -18.73 9.21 6.01
N LEU A 498 -19.71 8.69 5.28
CA LEU A 498 -19.75 8.76 3.81
C LEU A 498 -20.76 9.81 3.33
N GLY A 499 -20.42 10.52 2.25
CA GLY A 499 -21.37 11.31 1.45
C GLY A 499 -21.80 12.67 2.04
N GLN A 500 -21.03 13.28 2.95
CA GLN A 500 -21.39 14.57 3.58
C GLN A 500 -21.40 15.76 2.59
N ASP A 501 -20.53 15.75 1.58
CA ASP A 501 -20.25 16.92 0.72
C ASP A 501 -20.65 16.71 -0.76
N GLY A 502 -21.51 15.73 -1.05
CA GLY A 502 -21.91 15.34 -2.42
C GLY A 502 -20.82 14.64 -3.24
N GLY A 503 -19.58 14.59 -2.74
CA GLY A 503 -18.50 13.73 -3.20
C GLY A 503 -18.45 12.38 -2.49
N ILE A 504 -17.34 11.66 -2.67
CA ILE A 504 -17.14 10.30 -2.13
C ILE A 504 -16.05 10.24 -1.05
N ILE A 505 -15.51 11.39 -0.63
CA ILE A 505 -14.56 11.48 0.48
C ILE A 505 -15.21 10.95 1.76
N ALA A 506 -14.46 10.10 2.47
CA ALA A 506 -14.86 9.55 3.75
C ALA A 506 -14.22 10.37 4.88
N THR A 507 -15.05 10.98 5.74
CA THR A 507 -14.59 11.85 6.83
C THR A 507 -14.39 11.05 8.11
N PRO A 508 -13.22 11.14 8.80
CA PRO A 508 -13.01 10.50 10.11
C PRO A 508 -14.12 10.87 11.10
N ALA A 509 -14.66 9.88 11.82
CA ALA A 509 -15.76 10.12 12.77
C ALA A 509 -15.51 9.50 14.14
N THR A 510 -14.93 8.31 14.21
CA THR A 510 -14.60 7.64 15.47
C THR A 510 -13.47 6.67 15.29
N VAL A 511 -12.60 6.55 16.30
CA VAL A 511 -11.58 5.50 16.37
C VAL A 511 -11.63 4.84 17.75
N ILE A 512 -11.67 3.52 17.79
CA ILE A 512 -11.55 2.71 19.00
C ILE A 512 -10.23 1.95 18.91
N SER A 513 -9.31 2.23 19.82
CA SER A 513 -7.99 1.58 19.85
C SER A 513 -7.81 0.73 21.10
N ARG A 514 -7.10 -0.39 20.93
CA ARG A 514 -6.68 -1.22 22.07
C ARG A 514 -5.57 -0.58 22.90
N GLY A 515 -4.90 0.46 22.40
CA GLY A 515 -3.86 1.17 23.13
C GLY A 515 -3.06 2.17 22.30
N HIS A 516 -2.34 3.05 23.01
CA HIS A 516 -1.34 3.98 22.46
C HIS A 516 -0.44 3.34 21.39
N ALA A 517 -0.51 3.88 20.18
CA ALA A 517 0.33 3.47 19.08
C ALA A 517 1.75 4.04 19.22
N ASN A 518 2.78 3.21 19.12
CA ASN A 518 4.18 3.62 19.32
C ASN A 518 4.71 4.53 18.20
N ASN A 519 3.95 4.71 17.13
CA ASN A 519 4.32 5.51 15.97
C ASN A 519 3.94 7.00 16.12
N GLY A 520 3.25 7.38 17.20
CA GLY A 520 2.85 8.75 17.49
C GLY A 520 1.58 9.22 16.77
N ALA A 521 0.86 8.33 16.06
CA ALA A 521 -0.37 8.65 15.36
C ALA A 521 -1.55 7.76 15.84
N PRO A 522 -2.78 8.28 15.94
CA PRO A 522 -3.17 9.68 15.69
C PRO A 522 -2.63 10.65 16.76
N PRO A 523 -2.51 11.95 16.45
CA PRO A 523 -1.97 12.95 17.36
C PRO A 523 -2.87 13.12 18.60
N GLY A 524 -2.27 13.47 19.73
CA GLY A 524 -3.02 13.72 20.97
C GLY A 524 -3.54 12.47 21.70
N GLN A 525 -3.27 11.25 21.19
CA GLN A 525 -3.70 10.02 21.84
C GLN A 525 -3.23 9.92 23.31
N PRO A 526 -4.04 9.36 24.23
CA PRO A 526 -3.69 9.22 25.63
C PRO A 526 -2.33 8.54 25.84
N ALA A 527 -1.52 9.09 26.75
CA ALA A 527 -0.19 8.55 27.05
C ALA A 527 -0.26 7.13 27.63
N LYS A 528 0.84 6.38 27.48
CA LYS A 528 0.99 5.10 28.17
C LYS A 528 0.91 5.30 29.68
N GLY A 529 0.18 4.44 30.37
CA GLY A 529 0.10 4.44 31.82
C GLY A 529 1.43 4.05 32.47
N SER A 530 1.50 4.22 33.80
CA SER A 530 2.65 3.83 34.61
C SER A 530 2.99 2.35 34.40
N GLY A 531 4.25 2.05 34.05
CA GLY A 531 4.70 0.69 33.72
C GLY A 531 4.75 0.34 32.23
N GLY A 532 4.54 1.31 31.34
CA GLY A 532 4.71 1.14 29.89
C GLY A 532 3.55 0.46 29.16
N LYS A 533 2.46 0.15 29.89
CA LYS A 533 1.22 -0.41 29.35
C LYS A 533 0.34 0.70 28.79
N SER A 534 -0.20 0.49 27.59
CA SER A 534 -1.10 1.42 26.94
C SER A 534 -2.55 1.03 27.23
N GLY A 535 -3.27 1.81 28.03
CA GLY A 535 -4.73 1.66 28.12
C GLY A 535 -5.38 1.93 26.76
N GLY A 536 -6.49 1.24 26.48
CA GLY A 536 -7.30 1.52 25.29
C GLY A 536 -7.86 2.94 25.32
N TRP A 537 -8.27 3.44 24.16
CA TRP A 537 -8.93 4.74 24.06
C TRP A 537 -9.97 4.76 22.95
N ILE A 538 -10.92 5.68 23.07
CA ILE A 538 -11.91 6.04 22.05
C ILE A 538 -11.68 7.51 21.70
N TRP A 539 -11.55 7.81 20.42
CA TRP A 539 -11.65 9.17 19.89
C TRP A 539 -12.96 9.33 19.13
N ARG A 540 -13.63 10.47 19.28
CA ARG A 540 -14.82 10.81 18.50
C ARG A 540 -14.70 12.24 18.02
N ASP A 541 -14.97 12.45 16.74
CA ASP A 541 -15.04 13.77 16.11
C ASP A 541 -16.25 14.56 16.65
N ALA A 542 -16.09 15.15 17.82
CA ALA A 542 -17.16 15.75 18.59
C ALA A 542 -17.44 17.19 18.13
N ASN A 543 -16.52 17.80 17.38
CA ASN A 543 -16.67 19.13 16.80
C ASN A 543 -17.02 19.11 15.30
N GLY A 544 -16.89 17.96 14.63
CA GLY A 544 -17.26 17.75 13.22
C GLY A 544 -16.19 18.13 12.20
N ASP A 545 -14.97 18.49 12.62
CA ASP A 545 -13.89 18.90 11.71
C ASP A 545 -13.08 17.73 11.14
N GLY A 546 -13.21 16.53 11.74
CA GLY A 546 -12.50 15.33 11.32
C GLY A 546 -11.01 15.29 11.69
N HIS A 547 -10.54 16.21 12.55
CA HIS A 547 -9.20 16.28 13.08
C HIS A 547 -9.14 15.81 14.53
N PHE A 548 -8.07 15.11 14.89
CA PHE A 548 -7.89 14.51 16.19
C PHE A 548 -7.45 15.56 17.23
N SER A 549 -8.41 16.04 18.02
CA SER A 549 -8.14 16.97 19.13
C SER A 549 -7.97 16.25 20.47
N ALA A 550 -7.10 16.75 21.34
CA ALA A 550 -6.78 16.08 22.62
C ALA A 550 -7.98 15.96 23.58
N ASP A 551 -8.96 16.86 23.47
CA ASP A 551 -10.20 16.89 24.26
C ASP A 551 -11.29 15.95 23.75
N GLU A 552 -11.07 15.29 22.62
CA GLU A 552 -12.01 14.34 22.01
C GLU A 552 -11.75 12.87 22.39
N TYR A 553 -10.72 12.64 23.20
CA TYR A 553 -10.34 11.31 23.66
C TYR A 553 -11.01 10.92 24.98
N GLN A 554 -11.50 9.69 25.03
CA GLN A 554 -11.87 8.98 26.25
C GLN A 554 -10.90 7.81 26.47
N SER A 555 -10.22 7.76 27.61
CA SER A 555 -9.38 6.63 27.99
C SER A 555 -10.19 5.48 28.60
N ASP A 556 -9.76 4.24 28.39
CA ASP A 556 -10.33 3.06 29.03
C ASP A 556 -10.08 3.14 30.55
N PRO A 557 -11.12 3.25 31.40
CA PRO A 557 -10.96 3.35 32.84
C PRO A 557 -10.45 2.05 33.47
N GLY A 558 -10.51 0.92 32.75
CA GLY A 558 -10.26 -0.42 33.26
C GLY A 558 -8.82 -0.95 33.10
N ASN A 559 -7.83 -0.07 32.88
CA ASN A 559 -6.39 -0.31 32.74
C ASN A 559 -5.97 -1.77 32.39
N ASP A 560 -5.49 -1.98 31.16
CA ASP A 560 -4.72 -3.15 30.70
C ASP A 560 -5.51 -4.45 30.41
N ARG A 561 -6.47 -4.40 29.48
CA ARG A 561 -7.01 -5.63 28.84
C ARG A 561 -6.13 -6.06 27.67
N ALA A 562 -5.77 -7.34 27.63
CA ALA A 562 -4.77 -7.90 26.73
C ALA A 562 -5.30 -8.06 25.30
N GLY A 563 -5.18 -6.99 24.52
CA GLY A 563 -5.23 -7.02 23.05
C GLY A 563 -6.63 -7.18 22.44
N CYS A 564 -6.83 -6.58 21.27
CA CYS A 564 -7.92 -6.90 20.36
C CYS A 564 -7.36 -7.72 19.20
N ALA A 565 -8.11 -8.74 18.76
CA ALA A 565 -7.75 -9.62 17.65
C ALA A 565 -8.77 -9.55 16.48
N GLY A 566 -9.89 -8.87 16.66
CA GLY A 566 -10.91 -8.71 15.62
C GLY A 566 -12.05 -7.80 16.07
N TRP A 567 -12.65 -7.12 15.09
CA TRP A 567 -13.72 -6.15 15.26
C TRP A 567 -14.92 -6.54 14.40
N TRP A 568 -16.12 -6.13 14.80
CA TRP A 568 -17.35 -6.26 14.01
C TRP A 568 -18.35 -5.19 14.45
N ILE A 569 -19.12 -4.61 13.53
CA ILE A 569 -20.25 -3.73 13.85
C ILE A 569 -21.53 -4.45 13.45
N ASP A 570 -22.45 -4.63 14.39
CA ASP A 570 -23.71 -5.32 14.07
C ASP A 570 -24.76 -4.39 13.43
N GLU A 571 -25.88 -4.97 12.98
CA GLU A 571 -26.96 -4.25 12.30
C GLU A 571 -27.66 -3.19 13.18
N LYS A 572 -27.43 -3.22 14.49
CA LYS A 572 -27.93 -2.20 15.45
C LYS A 572 -26.88 -1.12 15.73
N GLY A 573 -25.67 -1.29 15.19
CA GLY A 573 -24.54 -0.41 15.34
C GLY A 573 -23.61 -0.75 16.50
N ASP A 574 -23.86 -1.81 17.27
CA ASP A 574 -22.96 -2.14 18.38
C ASP A 574 -21.62 -2.67 17.86
N VAL A 575 -20.52 -2.25 18.48
CA VAL A 575 -19.19 -2.76 18.14
C VAL A 575 -18.87 -3.96 19.02
N TRP A 576 -18.47 -5.06 18.40
CA TRP A 576 -18.02 -6.29 19.04
C TRP A 576 -16.51 -6.48 18.83
N ALA A 577 -15.78 -6.72 19.92
CA ALA A 577 -14.34 -6.89 19.91
C ALA A 577 -13.94 -8.25 20.50
N ALA A 578 -13.07 -8.96 19.78
CA ALA A 578 -12.45 -10.20 20.25
C ALA A 578 -11.22 -9.87 21.10
N MET A 579 -11.36 -9.93 22.44
CA MET A 579 -10.32 -9.48 23.38
C MET A 579 -9.34 -10.59 23.78
N GLY A 580 -9.05 -11.53 22.88
CA GLY A 580 -8.11 -12.60 23.16
C GLY A 580 -8.54 -13.48 24.36
N PRO A 581 -7.72 -13.54 25.44
CA PRO A 581 -8.06 -14.29 26.65
C PRO A 581 -9.12 -13.60 27.53
N ASP A 582 -9.46 -12.33 27.27
CA ASP A 582 -10.39 -11.55 28.10
C ASP A 582 -11.85 -11.68 27.65
N GLY A 583 -12.09 -12.43 26.57
CA GLY A 583 -13.44 -12.71 26.05
C GLY A 583 -13.94 -11.67 25.07
N VAL A 584 -15.25 -11.44 25.07
CA VAL A 584 -15.92 -10.56 24.10
C VAL A 584 -16.24 -9.23 24.79
N ARG A 585 -15.88 -8.11 24.14
CA ARG A 585 -16.31 -6.78 24.56
C ARG A 585 -17.29 -6.22 23.55
N ARG A 586 -18.45 -5.74 24.03
CA ARG A 586 -19.46 -5.04 23.24
C ARG A 586 -19.49 -3.57 23.64
N TYR A 587 -19.33 -2.65 22.70
CA TYR A 587 -19.58 -1.24 22.89
C TYR A 587 -20.98 -0.93 22.36
N ALA A 588 -21.88 -0.52 23.25
CA ALA A 588 -23.24 -0.19 22.85
C ALA A 588 -23.26 1.09 22.02
N TYR A 589 -24.02 1.07 20.92
CA TYR A 589 -24.25 2.23 20.08
C TYR A 589 -25.22 3.21 20.74
N GLY A 590 -24.73 4.41 21.03
CA GLY A 590 -25.51 5.48 21.68
C GLY A 590 -26.27 6.40 20.72
N GLY A 591 -26.27 6.11 19.42
CA GLY A 591 -26.80 7.01 18.39
C GLY A 591 -25.71 7.86 17.74
N LEU A 592 -26.12 8.88 16.99
CA LEU A 592 -25.22 9.90 16.43
C LEU A 592 -25.31 11.18 17.27
N ASP A 593 -24.19 11.86 17.46
CA ASP A 593 -24.18 13.19 18.05
C ASP A 593 -24.62 14.29 17.06
N ALA A 594 -24.55 15.55 17.49
CA ALA A 594 -24.96 16.71 16.69
C ALA A 594 -24.14 16.89 15.40
N HIS A 595 -22.92 16.35 15.34
CA HIS A 595 -22.03 16.41 14.19
C HIS A 595 -22.07 15.12 13.35
N GLY A 596 -22.89 14.15 13.77
CA GLY A 596 -23.07 12.89 13.07
C GLY A 596 -21.99 11.85 13.37
N ALA A 597 -21.14 12.05 14.38
CA ALA A 597 -20.21 11.02 14.83
C ALA A 597 -20.95 9.97 15.70
N PRO A 598 -20.63 8.67 15.56
CA PRO A 598 -21.26 7.64 16.36
C PRO A 598 -20.80 7.66 17.81
N ILE A 599 -21.75 7.52 18.73
CA ILE A 599 -21.49 7.57 20.17
C ILE A 599 -21.16 6.17 20.68
N TYR A 600 -19.90 5.95 21.05
CA TYR A 600 -19.45 4.79 21.84
C TYR A 600 -18.71 5.28 23.09
N GLN A 601 -18.94 4.60 24.22
CA GLN A 601 -18.38 4.98 25.51
C GLN A 601 -18.02 3.74 26.34
N TYR A 602 -16.99 3.86 27.20
CA TYR A 602 -16.54 2.75 28.03
C TYR A 602 -17.50 2.36 29.16
N ASP A 603 -18.23 3.31 29.74
CA ASP A 603 -19.24 3.06 30.78
C ASP A 603 -20.44 2.25 30.27
N HIS A 604 -20.70 2.31 28.96
CA HIS A 604 -21.69 1.48 28.28
C HIS A 604 -21.11 0.20 27.68
N ALA A 605 -19.81 -0.07 27.85
CA ALA A 605 -19.17 -1.27 27.33
C ALA A 605 -19.47 -2.49 28.22
N GLN A 606 -19.90 -3.58 27.61
CA GLN A 606 -20.18 -4.86 28.26
C GLN A 606 -19.07 -5.85 27.98
N ASN A 607 -18.62 -6.57 29.01
CA ASN A 607 -17.59 -7.60 28.87
C ASN A 607 -18.17 -8.95 29.24
N VAL A 608 -18.01 -9.92 28.34
CA VAL A 608 -18.43 -11.29 28.54
C VAL A 608 -17.17 -12.15 28.53
N ALA A 609 -17.01 -12.99 29.55
CA ALA A 609 -15.91 -13.95 29.61
C ALA A 609 -15.85 -14.82 28.35
N VAL A 610 -14.67 -15.37 28.08
CA VAL A 610 -14.42 -16.27 26.94
C VAL A 610 -15.49 -17.39 26.92
N PRO A 611 -16.28 -17.51 25.83
CA PRO A 611 -17.30 -18.54 25.75
C PRO A 611 -16.66 -19.93 25.53
N ALA A 612 -17.14 -20.93 26.26
CA ALA A 612 -16.69 -22.31 26.08
C ALA A 612 -17.01 -22.81 24.65
N PRO A 613 -16.08 -23.51 23.96
CA PRO A 613 -14.92 -24.21 24.52
C PRO A 613 -13.59 -23.43 24.48
N PHE A 614 -13.60 -22.15 24.15
CA PHE A 614 -12.38 -21.40 23.94
C PHE A 614 -11.63 -21.10 25.23
N THR A 615 -10.30 -21.03 25.12
CA THR A 615 -9.41 -20.41 26.12
C THR A 615 -8.93 -19.03 25.66
N ARG A 616 -9.02 -18.76 24.36
CA ARG A 616 -8.67 -17.49 23.73
C ARG A 616 -9.43 -17.33 22.41
N ILE A 617 -10.02 -16.16 22.18
CA ILE A 617 -10.74 -15.86 20.93
C ILE A 617 -9.92 -14.94 20.02
N GLN A 618 -10.19 -14.98 18.72
CA GLN A 618 -9.40 -14.29 17.70
C GLN A 618 -10.27 -13.50 16.71
N ARG A 619 -11.41 -14.04 16.26
CA ARG A 619 -12.40 -13.30 15.45
C ARG A 619 -13.77 -13.35 16.10
N VAL A 620 -14.57 -12.32 15.84
CA VAL A 620 -15.95 -12.22 16.31
C VAL A 620 -16.80 -11.63 15.20
N GLN A 621 -18.00 -12.16 15.02
CA GLN A 621 -19.06 -11.57 14.20
C GLN A 621 -20.39 -11.84 14.90
N TYR A 622 -21.25 -10.83 14.96
CA TYR A 622 -22.56 -10.93 15.61
C TYR A 622 -23.66 -10.56 14.62
N ASP A 623 -24.61 -11.47 14.47
CA ASP A 623 -25.85 -11.26 13.70
C ASP A 623 -26.95 -10.86 14.69
N ALA A 624 -27.31 -9.57 14.68
CA ALA A 624 -28.29 -9.02 15.59
C ALA A 624 -29.74 -9.38 15.19
N VAL A 625 -29.98 -9.80 13.94
CA VAL A 625 -31.28 -10.25 13.45
C VAL A 625 -31.55 -11.68 13.92
N GLY A 626 -30.58 -12.57 13.75
CA GLY A 626 -30.63 -13.97 14.18
C GLY A 626 -30.29 -14.21 15.65
N ASP A 627 -29.87 -13.19 16.40
CA ASP A 627 -29.37 -13.30 17.78
C ASP A 627 -28.29 -14.38 17.92
N THR A 628 -27.31 -14.32 17.01
CA THR A 628 -26.29 -15.36 16.86
C THR A 628 -24.88 -14.76 16.92
N LEU A 629 -24.04 -15.30 17.81
CA LEU A 629 -22.62 -14.97 17.90
C LEU A 629 -21.79 -16.03 17.18
N TYR A 630 -20.87 -15.59 16.34
CA TYR A 630 -19.85 -16.40 15.68
C TYR A 630 -18.48 -16.01 16.19
N VAL A 631 -17.69 -17.01 16.59
CA VAL A 631 -16.37 -16.79 17.20
C VAL A 631 -15.39 -17.82 16.68
N THR A 632 -14.15 -17.38 16.45
CA THR A 632 -13.02 -18.29 16.25
C THR A 632 -11.98 -18.12 17.35
N GLY A 633 -11.17 -19.15 17.57
CA GLY A 633 -10.14 -19.11 18.59
C GLY A 633 -9.42 -20.43 18.81
N TYR A 634 -8.84 -20.54 19.99
CA TYR A 634 -8.09 -21.69 20.47
C TYR A 634 -8.79 -22.30 21.68
N THR A 635 -8.70 -23.61 21.81
CA THR A 635 -9.27 -24.39 22.90
C THR A 635 -8.14 -24.98 23.77
N ALA A 636 -8.48 -25.63 24.87
CA ALA A 636 -7.47 -26.26 25.73
C ALA A 636 -6.75 -27.43 25.02
N ASP A 637 -7.47 -28.18 24.18
CA ASP A 637 -6.96 -29.29 23.36
C ASP A 637 -6.27 -28.83 22.07
N LYS A 638 -6.55 -27.61 21.60
CA LYS A 638 -5.92 -27.00 20.41
C LYS A 638 -5.35 -25.62 20.76
N PRO A 639 -4.25 -25.57 21.53
CA PRO A 639 -3.69 -24.33 22.03
C PRO A 639 -3.07 -23.48 20.91
N ALA A 640 -2.90 -22.18 21.19
CA ALA A 640 -2.24 -21.24 20.28
C ALA A 640 -0.77 -21.60 20.07
N ASP A 641 -0.29 -21.47 18.83
CA ASP A 641 1.15 -21.48 18.53
C ASP A 641 1.68 -20.03 18.63
N PRO A 642 2.61 -19.73 19.54
CA PRO A 642 3.18 -18.38 19.67
C PRO A 642 3.86 -17.85 18.40
N LYS A 643 4.21 -18.72 17.45
CA LYS A 643 4.79 -18.32 16.15
C LYS A 643 3.73 -17.85 15.16
N LEU A 644 2.49 -18.31 15.32
CA LEU A 644 1.34 -18.03 14.47
C LEU A 644 0.31 -17.23 15.29
N TRP A 645 0.65 -15.96 15.51
CA TRP A 645 -0.06 -15.09 16.43
C TRP A 645 -1.18 -14.27 15.78
N LYS A 646 -1.22 -14.18 14.44
CA LYS A 646 -2.22 -13.38 13.69
C LYS A 646 -3.48 -14.17 13.36
N GLU A 647 -3.37 -15.48 13.34
CA GLU A 647 -4.33 -16.45 12.83
C GLU A 647 -5.68 -16.36 13.54
N ALA A 648 -6.75 -16.70 12.82
CA ALA A 648 -8.10 -16.72 13.35
C ALA A 648 -8.30 -17.82 14.41
N GLY A 649 -7.31 -18.68 14.66
CA GLY A 649 -7.42 -19.84 15.53
C GLY A 649 -7.72 -21.12 14.76
N THR A 650 -7.89 -22.20 15.51
CA THR A 650 -8.06 -23.57 14.99
C THR A 650 -9.49 -24.07 15.09
N VAL A 651 -10.36 -23.33 15.78
CA VAL A 651 -11.74 -23.72 16.02
C VAL A 651 -12.67 -22.53 15.77
N PHE A 652 -13.78 -22.78 15.11
CA PHE A 652 -14.94 -21.90 14.99
C PHE A 652 -16.09 -22.43 15.85
N ALA A 653 -16.90 -21.53 16.42
CA ALA A 653 -18.13 -21.89 17.12
C ALA A 653 -19.27 -20.90 16.83
N ARG A 654 -20.49 -21.45 16.76
CA ARG A 654 -21.75 -20.71 16.64
C ARG A 654 -22.53 -20.78 17.94
N TYR A 655 -23.06 -19.66 18.42
CA TYR A 655 -23.90 -19.55 19.61
C TYR A 655 -25.22 -18.87 19.27
N ASP A 656 -26.32 -19.60 19.34
CA ASP A 656 -27.67 -19.05 19.11
C ASP A 656 -28.25 -18.48 20.41
N ASN A 657 -29.16 -17.51 20.31
CA ASN A 657 -29.81 -16.87 21.45
C ASN A 657 -28.80 -16.21 22.42
N TRP A 658 -27.77 -15.57 21.87
CA TRP A 658 -26.67 -15.03 22.64
C TRP A 658 -27.11 -13.92 23.59
N SER A 659 -27.94 -12.99 23.13
CA SER A 659 -28.47 -11.89 23.95
C SER A 659 -29.33 -12.39 25.12
N LYS A 660 -29.90 -13.60 25.02
CA LYS A 660 -30.69 -14.26 26.08
C LYS A 660 -29.83 -15.00 27.11
N GLY A 661 -28.50 -14.90 27.02
CA GLY A 661 -27.56 -15.51 27.97
C GLY A 661 -27.10 -16.92 27.61
N ASN A 662 -27.46 -17.46 26.44
CA ASN A 662 -26.93 -18.76 26.03
C ASN A 662 -25.42 -18.66 25.72
N ARG A 663 -24.61 -19.49 26.38
CA ARG A 663 -23.16 -19.59 26.18
C ARG A 663 -22.71 -20.99 25.75
N LYS A 664 -23.67 -21.86 25.39
CA LYS A 664 -23.39 -23.19 24.86
C LYS A 664 -23.32 -23.12 23.34
N ALA A 665 -22.17 -23.51 22.78
CA ALA A 665 -22.01 -23.62 21.34
C ALA A 665 -23.04 -24.61 20.77
N ARG A 666 -23.71 -24.22 19.69
CA ARG A 666 -24.60 -25.10 18.93
C ARG A 666 -23.82 -26.20 18.25
N PHE A 667 -22.68 -25.83 17.65
CA PHE A 667 -21.66 -26.73 17.11
C PHE A 667 -20.33 -25.99 17.05
N THR A 668 -19.26 -26.76 16.84
CA THR A 668 -17.91 -26.28 16.54
C THR A 668 -17.45 -26.83 15.20
N ILE A 669 -16.57 -26.09 14.53
CA ILE A 669 -15.89 -26.51 13.29
C ILE A 669 -14.40 -26.47 13.54
N ASP A 670 -13.70 -27.52 13.13
CA ASP A 670 -12.25 -27.55 13.08
C ASP A 670 -11.77 -26.80 11.84
N LEU A 671 -11.05 -25.70 12.04
CA LEU A 671 -10.51 -24.89 10.96
C LEU A 671 -9.21 -25.50 10.42
N PRO A 672 -8.89 -25.29 9.13
CA PRO A 672 -7.63 -25.73 8.53
C PRO A 672 -6.41 -25.30 9.35
N TRP A 673 -5.64 -26.29 9.79
CA TRP A 673 -4.45 -26.09 10.61
C TRP A 673 -3.40 -27.18 10.38
N SER A 674 -2.35 -26.84 9.64
CA SER A 674 -1.17 -27.69 9.47
C SER A 674 0.09 -26.82 9.38
N PRO A 675 0.60 -26.34 10.54
CA PRO A 675 1.73 -25.42 10.61
C PRO A 675 3.06 -25.98 10.08
N ALA A 676 3.16 -27.30 9.96
CA ALA A 676 4.32 -27.99 9.39
C ALA A 676 4.23 -28.19 7.87
N ALA A 677 3.09 -27.91 7.24
CA ALA A 677 2.93 -28.05 5.81
C ALA A 677 3.81 -27.06 5.05
N LYS A 678 4.15 -27.42 3.81
CA LYS A 678 4.85 -26.56 2.86
C LYS A 678 4.07 -26.57 1.55
N PRO A 679 3.29 -25.53 1.25
CA PRO A 679 3.14 -24.30 2.03
C PRO A 679 2.38 -24.44 3.35
N LEU A 680 2.52 -23.45 4.23
CA LEU A 680 1.81 -23.34 5.51
C LEU A 680 0.29 -23.35 5.27
N VAL A 681 -0.44 -24.14 6.05
CA VAL A 681 -1.91 -24.14 6.06
C VAL A 681 -2.37 -23.62 7.43
N SER A 682 -2.94 -22.43 7.43
CA SER A 682 -3.54 -21.80 8.63
C SER A 682 -4.65 -20.84 8.22
N THR A 683 -5.73 -20.81 8.99
CA THR A 683 -6.84 -19.88 8.76
C THR A 683 -6.54 -18.51 9.38
N ILE A 684 -6.65 -17.44 8.59
CA ILE A 684 -6.31 -16.07 9.01
C ILE A 684 -7.53 -15.16 9.17
N ALA A 685 -8.58 -15.34 8.37
CA ALA A 685 -9.73 -14.44 8.37
C ALA A 685 -11.04 -15.22 8.14
N MET A 686 -12.16 -14.62 8.57
CA MET A 686 -13.49 -15.19 8.40
C MET A 686 -14.51 -14.13 7.98
N SER A 687 -15.55 -14.55 7.27
CA SER A 687 -16.75 -13.74 7.02
C SER A 687 -17.98 -14.63 7.01
N VAL A 688 -19.02 -14.24 7.74
CA VAL A 688 -20.34 -14.89 7.69
C VAL A 688 -21.27 -14.08 6.79
N ALA A 689 -21.92 -14.76 5.86
CA ALA A 689 -22.96 -14.17 5.01
C ALA A 689 -24.10 -15.17 4.78
N GLY A 690 -25.32 -14.78 5.14
CA GLY A 690 -26.51 -15.63 5.04
C GLY A 690 -26.29 -17.00 5.70
N ASP A 691 -26.42 -18.07 4.93
CA ASP A 691 -26.35 -19.45 5.42
C ASP A 691 -24.92 -20.03 5.52
N TYR A 692 -23.88 -19.26 5.20
CA TYR A 692 -22.52 -19.78 5.06
C TYR A 692 -21.46 -18.98 5.82
N LEU A 693 -20.44 -19.70 6.27
CA LEU A 693 -19.17 -19.18 6.78
C LEU A 693 -18.12 -19.35 5.67
N PHE A 694 -17.38 -18.28 5.41
CA PHE A 694 -16.22 -18.25 4.52
C PHE A 694 -14.96 -18.03 5.35
N THR A 695 -13.92 -18.83 5.17
CA THR A 695 -12.64 -18.66 5.85
C THR A 695 -11.48 -18.71 4.89
N ALA A 696 -10.53 -17.78 5.00
CA ALA A 696 -9.34 -17.74 4.15
C ALA A 696 -8.11 -18.35 4.82
N GLU A 697 -7.37 -19.18 4.09
CA GLU A 697 -6.02 -19.60 4.44
C GLU A 697 -5.02 -18.46 4.16
N SER A 698 -4.03 -18.28 5.03
CA SER A 698 -3.04 -17.19 4.88
C SER A 698 -2.16 -17.36 3.64
N VAL A 699 -1.47 -18.49 3.52
CA VAL A 699 -0.37 -18.63 2.55
C VAL A 699 -0.84 -19.21 1.21
N THR A 700 -1.87 -20.08 1.22
CA THR A 700 -2.42 -20.68 0.00
C THR A 700 -3.53 -19.85 -0.64
N ALA A 701 -4.05 -18.84 0.07
CA ALA A 701 -5.22 -18.03 -0.29
C ALA A 701 -6.50 -18.84 -0.62
N LYS A 702 -6.55 -20.10 -0.19
CA LYS A 702 -7.74 -20.95 -0.35
C LYS A 702 -8.85 -20.48 0.58
N VAL A 703 -10.07 -20.45 0.07
CA VAL A 703 -11.27 -20.15 0.85
C VAL A 703 -12.05 -21.43 1.09
N HIS A 704 -12.35 -21.72 2.35
CA HIS A 704 -13.23 -22.80 2.75
C HIS A 704 -14.64 -22.27 3.01
N VAL A 705 -15.65 -23.02 2.59
CA VAL A 705 -17.06 -22.66 2.77
C VAL A 705 -17.74 -23.71 3.64
N PHE A 706 -18.37 -23.27 4.72
CA PHE A 706 -19.09 -24.13 5.64
C PHE A 706 -20.57 -23.73 5.72
N ASP A 707 -21.45 -24.72 5.72
CA ASP A 707 -22.89 -24.52 5.96
C ASP A 707 -23.14 -24.24 7.44
N LEU A 708 -23.72 -23.09 7.77
CA LEU A 708 -23.95 -22.67 9.16
C LEU A 708 -25.13 -23.35 9.84
N ARG A 709 -25.91 -24.16 9.12
CA ARG A 709 -27.04 -24.92 9.67
C ARG A 709 -26.56 -26.26 10.21
N SER A 710 -25.63 -26.91 9.51
CA SER A 710 -25.07 -28.21 9.87
C SER A 710 -23.63 -28.18 10.39
N GLY A 711 -22.89 -27.10 10.18
CA GLY A 711 -21.45 -27.01 10.51
C GLY A 711 -20.54 -27.85 9.60
N LYS A 712 -21.02 -28.22 8.40
CA LYS A 712 -20.26 -29.08 7.47
C LYS A 712 -19.60 -28.24 6.40
N GLU A 713 -18.39 -28.61 6.00
CA GLU A 713 -17.74 -28.02 4.83
C GLU A 713 -18.51 -28.39 3.56
N VAL A 714 -18.86 -27.38 2.77
CA VAL A 714 -19.55 -27.51 1.48
C VAL A 714 -18.54 -27.71 0.36
N GLY A 715 -17.38 -27.05 0.48
CA GLY A 715 -16.27 -27.16 -0.46
C GLY A 715 -15.32 -25.97 -0.33
N THR A 716 -14.37 -25.89 -1.25
CA THR A 716 -13.37 -24.81 -1.29
C THR A 716 -13.38 -24.04 -2.60
N MET A 717 -12.93 -22.79 -2.58
CA MET A 717 -12.65 -21.99 -3.77
C MET A 717 -11.23 -21.40 -3.69
N GLY A 718 -10.64 -21.12 -4.84
CA GLY A 718 -9.27 -20.62 -4.94
C GLY A 718 -9.01 -19.97 -6.30
N PRO A 719 -7.80 -19.43 -6.52
CA PRO A 719 -7.49 -18.68 -7.72
C PRO A 719 -7.68 -19.56 -8.97
N GLY A 720 -8.55 -19.13 -9.88
CA GLY A 720 -8.85 -19.83 -11.13
C GLY A 720 -7.93 -19.43 -12.30
N ALA A 721 -8.21 -20.00 -13.47
CA ALA A 721 -7.39 -19.81 -14.67
C ALA A 721 -7.31 -18.35 -15.15
N ASP A 722 -8.37 -17.57 -14.91
CA ASP A 722 -8.46 -16.15 -15.27
C ASP A 722 -7.38 -15.29 -14.60
N VAL A 723 -6.90 -15.71 -13.41
CA VAL A 723 -5.80 -15.05 -12.67
C VAL A 723 -4.49 -15.84 -12.69
N GLY A 724 -4.43 -16.88 -13.53
CA GLY A 724 -3.25 -17.73 -13.69
C GLY A 724 -3.11 -18.84 -12.64
N ASN A 725 -4.18 -19.18 -11.92
CA ASN A 725 -4.20 -20.18 -10.84
C ASN A 725 -3.30 -19.85 -9.64
N VAL A 726 -3.01 -18.57 -9.43
CA VAL A 726 -2.10 -18.10 -8.39
C VAL A 726 -2.61 -16.80 -7.75
N SER A 727 -2.29 -16.66 -6.47
CA SER A 727 -2.58 -15.51 -5.62
C SER A 727 -1.33 -15.20 -4.79
N GLY A 728 -1.18 -13.95 -4.33
CA GLY A 728 -0.43 -13.59 -3.13
C GLY A 728 -1.07 -14.14 -1.86
N TRP A 729 -0.52 -13.79 -0.72
CA TRP A 729 -1.01 -14.20 0.59
C TRP A 729 -2.22 -13.38 1.02
N VAL A 730 -2.92 -13.93 2.01
CA VAL A 730 -3.87 -13.23 2.87
C VAL A 730 -3.14 -13.00 4.19
N ASP A 731 -2.76 -11.75 4.45
CA ASP A 731 -1.93 -11.35 5.59
C ASP A 731 -2.69 -10.51 6.64
N LEU A 732 -3.89 -10.02 6.27
CA LEU A 732 -4.80 -9.25 7.11
C LEU A 732 -5.66 -10.13 8.02
N THR A 733 -5.85 -9.67 9.26
CA THR A 733 -6.82 -10.28 10.19
C THR A 733 -8.26 -10.23 9.66
N GLN A 734 -8.61 -9.20 8.88
CA GLN A 734 -9.85 -9.05 8.13
C GLN A 734 -9.60 -9.14 6.60
N GLY A 735 -8.92 -10.20 6.17
CA GLY A 735 -8.56 -10.43 4.75
C GLY A 735 -9.64 -11.06 3.86
N ILE A 736 -10.88 -11.18 4.34
CA ILE A 736 -12.01 -11.72 3.57
C ILE A 736 -13.31 -11.00 3.90
N SER A 737 -14.12 -10.72 2.89
CA SER A 737 -15.51 -10.29 3.06
C SER A 737 -16.43 -11.09 2.14
N ALA A 738 -17.65 -11.36 2.58
CA ALA A 738 -18.65 -12.05 1.79
C ALA A 738 -19.99 -11.31 1.83
N THR A 739 -20.69 -11.26 0.71
CA THR A 739 -22.01 -10.63 0.60
C THR A 739 -22.94 -11.51 -0.21
N LYS A 740 -24.13 -11.78 0.33
CA LYS A 740 -25.22 -12.44 -0.39
C LYS A 740 -26.00 -11.41 -1.20
N ARG A 741 -26.08 -11.61 -2.51
CA ARG A 741 -26.86 -10.80 -3.43
C ARG A 741 -28.32 -11.22 -3.42
N ALA A 742 -29.20 -10.31 -3.85
CA ALA A 742 -30.66 -10.53 -3.88
C ALA A 742 -31.08 -11.74 -4.75
N ASN A 743 -30.27 -12.09 -5.76
CA ASN A 743 -30.52 -13.26 -6.62
C ASN A 743 -30.02 -14.60 -6.02
N GLY A 744 -29.42 -14.59 -4.82
CA GLY A 744 -28.87 -15.77 -4.17
C GLY A 744 -27.38 -16.04 -4.47
N GLU A 745 -26.75 -15.27 -5.36
CA GLU A 745 -25.31 -15.32 -5.60
C GLU A 745 -24.54 -14.74 -4.39
N TYR A 746 -23.40 -15.34 -4.06
CA TYR A 746 -22.44 -14.84 -3.09
C TYR A 746 -21.26 -14.21 -3.84
N VAL A 747 -20.91 -12.99 -3.44
CA VAL A 747 -19.68 -12.33 -3.85
C VAL A 747 -18.73 -12.34 -2.67
N VAL A 748 -17.55 -12.93 -2.86
CA VAL A 748 -16.52 -13.07 -1.84
C VAL A 748 -15.28 -12.32 -2.29
N PHE A 749 -14.89 -11.31 -1.54
CA PHE A 749 -13.65 -10.57 -1.76
C PHE A 749 -12.56 -11.11 -0.83
N VAL A 750 -11.37 -11.32 -1.36
CA VAL A 750 -10.22 -11.84 -0.63
C VAL A 750 -9.01 -10.98 -0.95
N GLU A 751 -8.26 -10.64 0.08
CA GLU A 751 -6.97 -9.96 -0.06
C GLU A 751 -6.06 -10.69 -1.07
N GLU A 752 -5.26 -9.92 -1.80
CA GLU A 752 -4.13 -10.44 -2.57
C GLU A 752 -2.97 -9.45 -2.54
N ASP A 753 -1.99 -9.71 -1.68
CA ASP A 753 -0.91 -8.76 -1.41
C ASP A 753 0.14 -8.66 -2.53
N ALA A 754 0.28 -9.65 -3.42
CA ALA A 754 1.40 -9.69 -4.37
C ALA A 754 1.19 -8.86 -5.65
N ARG A 755 -0.03 -8.76 -6.20
CA ARG A 755 -0.28 -8.15 -7.53
C ARG A 755 -1.24 -6.98 -7.52
N SER A 756 -1.33 -6.33 -6.36
CA SER A 756 -2.02 -5.05 -6.16
C SER A 756 -3.48 -5.04 -6.63
N LYS A 757 -4.24 -6.06 -6.22
CA LYS A 757 -5.66 -6.25 -6.53
C LYS A 757 -6.39 -6.89 -5.35
N VAL A 758 -7.71 -6.94 -5.43
CA VAL A 758 -8.54 -7.78 -4.57
C VAL A 758 -9.11 -8.91 -5.40
N MET A 759 -8.97 -10.15 -4.94
CA MET A 759 -9.57 -11.33 -5.56
C MET A 759 -11.07 -11.32 -5.32
N MET A 760 -11.85 -11.65 -6.36
CA MET A 760 -13.31 -11.74 -6.28
C MET A 760 -13.77 -13.12 -6.74
N TYR A 761 -14.49 -13.84 -5.89
CA TYR A 761 -15.16 -15.09 -6.24
C TYR A 761 -16.67 -14.88 -6.24
N ARG A 762 -17.31 -15.40 -7.29
CA ARG A 762 -18.76 -15.39 -7.43
C ARG A 762 -19.28 -16.81 -7.42
N TRP A 763 -20.10 -17.12 -6.44
CA TRP A 763 -20.57 -18.47 -6.15
C TRP A 763 -22.09 -18.48 -6.00
N HIS A 764 -22.76 -19.36 -6.73
CA HIS A 764 -24.21 -19.54 -6.62
C HIS A 764 -24.46 -20.99 -6.18
N PRO A 765 -24.68 -21.24 -4.87
CA PRO A 765 -24.94 -22.58 -4.33
C PRO A 765 -26.16 -23.26 -4.94
#